data_AF-A0A6A5G0I5-F1
#
_entry.id   AF-A0A6A5G0I5-F1
#
_cell.length_a   1.000
_cell.length_b   1.000
_cell.length_c   1.000
_cell.angle_alpha   90.00
_cell.angle_beta   90.00
_cell.angle_gamma   90.00
#
_symmetry.space_group_name_H-M   'P 1'
#
loop_
_entity.id
_entity.type
_entity.pdbx_description
1 polymer ?
#
loop_
_entity_poly.entity_id
_entity_poly.type
_entity_poly.pdbx_seq_one_letter_code
_entity_poly.pdbx_strand_id
1 'polypeptide(L)'
;MEYGFNAPVPVEFDPPVRLATGSLKMDKNNQRNNIFSEFHCHWKVPLDETNMISDGIRVNDDLVMSSVNPPMIYHCKDFMNSNEVEELKLNKILPRFSQMYQPRIKLAYIGGDNILVHEEEANFTGIISLPDQMCTVVKNNTSIAGKLGAMITGTNYMWRLSNQKCNHALLYECGGQQMLVYTDDKQQISVQHGSVPFNIKRVFANGPQNWTVVSTENDNYQLVLDHGKWLLEKIENDVKDGLNTIKAKQGNNELTSVADPYYYVQGRSDGNVLGVPRKENETMFRKESFPSKNKFVKLDESREVTFLGDTIVRAMPAFLTPKAYVHDKISPYDINGFLETIDTSRNKVSYVPVPYDGNTFMYENWVAEMTKTRFHLVPWDDEKVLTIEINGGSIRSYELEMSSLGKSFDDWKRMTGAAEDEKLRMEFDRNPDDVDFEKLDEPKLGKFDPSNAPHHGGNQWMGGTGGYNTAGMGGIGGPFRLDAGHDVHQMPDFAKQQVPHHILKKAREIAQVEYAKKLREINMSEYDADGYEKIWKKVHVPSKKLSAVIDQLEAKKKEREWTKHQTTGDLDDGKLIEGVTGEQNIYRISFDVSGSMYRFNGYDQRLGKTLEAALMTMTALDGKTDQVQYDIIGHSGDSANVPFVKANQHPKNNKDRLDVLKRMIAHTQYCSSGDSTVESLRWAIEEMKVKKDDFDENVVILVSDANLQRYGISPKKIKDAMQKDPSINSFVILIGDLGNEASAIQKELPVGKAFVLKNTSELPKIMETIFASTIAQ
;
A
#
# COMPACT_ATOMS: atom_id res chain seq x y z
N MET A 1 -30.86 -29.23 -35.34
CA MET A 1 -29.56 -28.53 -35.45
C MET A 1 -28.57 -29.35 -34.65
N GLU A 2 -27.37 -29.57 -35.18
CA GLU A 2 -26.31 -30.25 -34.45
C GLU A 2 -25.70 -29.22 -33.49
N TYR A 3 -25.83 -29.43 -32.19
CA TYR A 3 -25.25 -28.56 -31.16
C TYR A 3 -23.76 -28.89 -31.00
N GLY A 4 -22.94 -27.89 -30.69
CA GLY A 4 -21.49 -28.03 -30.61
C GLY A 4 -20.74 -26.87 -31.26
N PHE A 5 -19.41 -27.00 -31.31
CA PHE A 5 -18.50 -26.01 -31.87
C PHE A 5 -17.96 -26.43 -33.23
N ASN A 6 -17.99 -25.50 -34.17
CA ASN A 6 -17.36 -25.64 -35.47
C ASN A 6 -15.83 -25.52 -35.35
N ALA A 7 -15.12 -26.00 -36.37
CA ALA A 7 -13.68 -25.82 -36.46
C ALA A 7 -13.29 -24.32 -36.40
N PRO A 8 -12.12 -23.99 -35.81
CA PRO A 8 -11.64 -22.61 -35.75
C PRO A 8 -11.41 -22.07 -37.16
N VAL A 9 -11.91 -20.86 -37.41
CA VAL A 9 -11.70 -20.12 -38.66
C VAL A 9 -10.93 -18.83 -38.38
N PRO A 10 -10.04 -18.37 -39.29
CA PRO A 10 -9.37 -17.09 -39.13
C PRO A 10 -10.40 -15.94 -39.03
N VAL A 11 -10.15 -14.99 -38.14
CA VAL A 11 -11.00 -13.81 -38.01
C VAL A 11 -10.69 -12.82 -39.12
N GLU A 12 -11.73 -12.33 -39.79
CA GLU A 12 -11.59 -11.21 -40.72
C GLU A 12 -11.62 -9.88 -39.96
N PHE A 13 -10.72 -8.99 -40.34
CA PHE A 13 -10.49 -7.73 -39.65
C PHE A 13 -10.62 -6.53 -40.60
N ASP A 14 -11.11 -5.42 -40.07
CA ASP A 14 -10.92 -4.11 -40.70
C ASP A 14 -9.44 -3.71 -40.61
N PRO A 15 -8.94 -2.87 -41.54
CA PRO A 15 -7.57 -2.37 -41.47
C PRO A 15 -7.26 -1.79 -40.08
N PRO A 16 -6.16 -2.22 -39.42
CA PRO A 16 -5.82 -1.72 -38.10
C PRO A 16 -5.66 -0.20 -38.08
N VAL A 17 -6.19 0.44 -37.04
CA VAL A 17 -6.16 1.87 -36.82
C VAL A 17 -5.34 2.20 -35.59
N ARG A 18 -4.39 3.13 -35.72
CA ARG A 18 -3.64 3.65 -34.58
C ARG A 18 -4.53 4.51 -33.70
N LEU A 19 -4.60 4.15 -32.42
CA LEU A 19 -5.38 4.89 -31.43
C LEU A 19 -4.66 6.20 -31.07
N ALA A 20 -5.45 7.24 -30.79
CA ALA A 20 -4.91 8.48 -30.26
C ALA A 20 -4.58 8.27 -28.78
N THR A 21 -3.38 8.66 -28.37
CA THR A 21 -2.88 8.40 -27.03
C THR A 21 -2.73 9.64 -26.17
N GLY A 22 -2.74 9.44 -24.86
CA GLY A 22 -2.44 10.41 -23.82
C GLY A 22 -1.71 9.74 -22.67
N SER A 23 -1.25 10.52 -21.71
CA SER A 23 -0.58 10.00 -20.51
C SER A 23 -1.03 10.80 -19.29
N LEU A 24 -1.37 10.10 -18.21
CA LEU A 24 -1.69 10.68 -16.92
C LEU A 24 -0.69 10.17 -15.88
N LYS A 25 -0.41 10.99 -14.86
CA LYS A 25 0.27 10.55 -13.65
C LYS A 25 -0.74 10.13 -12.61
N MET A 26 -0.46 9.05 -11.91
CA MET A 26 -1.29 8.46 -10.89
C MET A 26 -0.56 8.52 -9.55
N ASP A 27 -1.24 9.02 -8.52
CA ASP A 27 -0.67 9.11 -7.18
C ASP A 27 -0.86 7.78 -6.45
N LYS A 28 0.23 7.21 -5.92
CA LYS A 28 0.22 5.98 -5.11
C LYS A 28 0.42 6.32 -3.63
N ASN A 29 -0.42 5.77 -2.77
CA ASN A 29 -0.34 5.93 -1.33
C ASN A 29 -0.47 4.57 -0.62
N ASN A 30 0.55 4.21 0.17
CA ASN A 30 0.54 3.00 0.98
C ASN A 30 -0.27 3.25 2.27
N GLN A 31 -1.38 2.52 2.40
CA GLN A 31 -2.32 2.71 3.50
C GLN A 31 -1.86 2.03 4.78
N ARG A 32 -0.92 1.08 4.67
CA ARG A 32 -0.35 0.39 5.82
C ARG A 32 0.76 1.17 6.50
N ASN A 33 1.16 2.35 6.05
CA ASN A 33 2.28 3.08 6.67
C ASN A 33 2.12 3.36 8.18
N ASN A 34 0.88 3.56 8.65
CA ASN A 34 0.59 3.85 10.07
C ASN A 34 -0.16 2.74 10.79
N ILE A 35 -1.18 2.17 10.14
CA ILE A 35 -2.08 1.18 10.72
C ILE A 35 -2.15 0.01 9.74
N PHE A 36 -1.90 -1.19 10.22
CA PHE A 36 -2.10 -2.38 9.41
C PHE A 36 -3.60 -2.68 9.26
N SER A 37 -4.03 -2.94 8.03
CA SER A 37 -5.38 -3.37 7.70
C SER A 37 -5.38 -4.20 6.41
N GLU A 38 -6.54 -4.76 6.07
CA GLU A 38 -6.80 -5.42 4.78
C GLU A 38 -6.55 -4.47 3.59
N PHE A 39 -6.73 -3.16 3.77
CA PHE A 39 -6.47 -2.14 2.76
C PHE A 39 -4.96 -1.88 2.65
N HIS A 40 -4.38 -2.31 1.52
CA HIS A 40 -2.94 -2.28 1.28
C HIS A 40 -2.48 -0.96 0.65
N CYS A 41 -2.85 -0.71 -0.60
CA CYS A 41 -2.44 0.48 -1.35
C CYS A 41 -3.63 1.15 -2.04
N HIS A 42 -3.59 2.47 -2.13
CA HIS A 42 -4.52 3.33 -2.87
C HIS A 42 -3.80 4.01 -4.00
N TRP A 43 -4.41 4.02 -5.18
CA TRP A 43 -3.97 4.81 -6.31
C TRP A 43 -5.08 5.75 -6.76
N LYS A 44 -4.71 6.97 -7.17
CA LYS A 44 -5.64 7.97 -7.70
C LYS A 44 -5.22 8.38 -9.10
N VAL A 45 -6.01 7.98 -10.09
CA VAL A 45 -5.92 8.48 -11.46
C VAL A 45 -6.69 9.80 -11.54
N PRO A 46 -6.14 10.88 -12.11
CA PRO A 46 -6.76 12.20 -12.16
C PRO A 46 -7.86 12.26 -13.23
N LEU A 47 -8.93 11.51 -13.01
CA LEU A 47 -10.10 11.46 -13.88
C LEU A 47 -11.12 12.54 -13.49
N ASP A 48 -11.86 13.06 -14.48
CA ASP A 48 -12.97 13.99 -14.25
C ASP A 48 -14.14 13.28 -13.55
N GLU A 49 -14.99 14.01 -12.84
CA GLU A 49 -16.15 13.43 -12.14
C GLU A 49 -17.16 12.78 -13.11
N THR A 50 -17.18 13.21 -14.36
CA THR A 50 -18.02 12.64 -15.42
C THR A 50 -17.44 11.34 -16.00
N ASN A 51 -16.17 11.03 -15.74
CA ASN A 51 -15.55 9.77 -16.14
C ASN A 51 -16.23 8.58 -15.44
N MET A 52 -16.56 7.58 -16.24
CA MET A 52 -17.22 6.35 -15.78
C MET A 52 -16.44 5.12 -16.25
N ILE A 53 -15.82 4.41 -15.32
CA ILE A 53 -15.17 3.12 -15.59
C ILE A 53 -16.25 2.04 -15.81
N SER A 54 -16.13 1.30 -16.91
CA SER A 54 -17.08 0.26 -17.32
C SER A 54 -16.59 -1.15 -16.97
N ASP A 55 -15.28 -1.36 -16.95
CA ASP A 55 -14.65 -2.65 -16.64
C ASP A 55 -13.16 -2.48 -16.33
N GLY A 56 -12.55 -3.54 -15.75
CA GLY A 56 -11.11 -3.62 -15.56
C GLY A 56 -10.61 -5.06 -15.55
N ILE A 57 -9.43 -5.30 -16.10
CA ILE A 57 -8.78 -6.62 -16.13
C ILE A 57 -7.28 -6.50 -15.87
N ARG A 58 -6.70 -7.55 -15.31
CA ARG A 58 -5.24 -7.76 -15.29
C ARG A 58 -4.79 -8.38 -16.61
N VAL A 59 -3.75 -7.83 -17.21
CA VAL A 59 -3.06 -8.37 -18.38
C VAL A 59 -1.59 -8.47 -18.03
N ASN A 60 -1.08 -9.69 -17.82
CA ASN A 60 0.28 -9.88 -17.28
C ASN A 60 0.47 -9.05 -15.99
N ASP A 61 1.42 -8.11 -15.93
CA ASP A 61 1.62 -7.22 -14.77
C ASP A 61 0.95 -5.85 -14.92
N ASP A 62 0.15 -5.69 -15.97
CA ASP A 62 -0.53 -4.45 -16.31
C ASP A 62 -1.99 -4.47 -15.82
N LEU A 63 -2.46 -3.29 -15.44
CA LEU A 63 -3.89 -3.04 -15.20
C LEU A 63 -4.48 -2.33 -16.41
N VAL A 64 -5.51 -2.92 -17.02
CA VAL A 64 -6.24 -2.32 -18.14
C VAL A 64 -7.67 -2.03 -17.71
N MET A 65 -8.11 -0.79 -17.87
CA MET A 65 -9.46 -0.34 -17.53
C MET A 65 -10.16 0.26 -18.74
N SER A 66 -11.47 0.08 -18.87
CA SER A 66 -12.28 0.76 -19.88
C SER A 66 -13.14 1.84 -19.25
N SER A 67 -13.34 2.96 -19.93
CA SER A 67 -14.37 3.95 -19.59
C SER A 67 -15.36 4.13 -20.71
N VAL A 68 -16.52 4.70 -20.38
CA VAL A 68 -17.63 4.91 -21.33
C VAL A 68 -18.01 6.38 -21.52
N ASN A 69 -17.51 7.29 -20.67
CA ASN A 69 -17.74 8.72 -20.79
C ASN A 69 -16.48 9.53 -20.45
N PRO A 70 -15.61 9.87 -21.42
CA PRO A 70 -15.61 9.38 -22.80
C PRO A 70 -15.19 7.91 -22.90
N PRO A 71 -15.48 7.24 -24.04
CA PRO A 71 -14.99 5.89 -24.30
C PRO A 71 -13.48 5.80 -24.51
N MET A 72 -12.77 5.19 -23.56
CA MET A 72 -11.30 5.09 -23.56
C MET A 72 -10.82 3.79 -22.90
N ILE A 73 -9.57 3.42 -23.18
CA ILE A 73 -8.81 2.44 -22.42
C ILE A 73 -7.74 3.17 -21.61
N TYR A 74 -7.59 2.80 -20.35
CA TYR A 74 -6.48 3.19 -19.49
C TYR A 74 -5.57 1.99 -19.31
N HIS A 75 -4.32 2.09 -19.76
CA HIS A 75 -3.32 1.05 -19.66
C HIS A 75 -2.25 1.47 -18.65
N CYS A 76 -2.24 0.81 -17.50
CA CYS A 76 -1.25 1.05 -16.45
C CYS A 76 -0.21 -0.07 -16.53
N LYS A 77 0.92 0.21 -17.19
CA LYS A 77 2.02 -0.74 -17.33
C LYS A 77 2.72 -0.96 -16.00
N ASP A 78 3.05 -2.21 -15.65
CA ASP A 78 3.66 -2.58 -14.37
C ASP A 78 2.95 -1.89 -13.19
N PHE A 79 1.63 -2.10 -13.12
CA PHE A 79 0.70 -1.28 -12.34
C PHE A 79 1.11 -1.13 -10.86
N MET A 80 1.69 -2.18 -10.27
CA MET A 80 2.05 -2.17 -8.86
C MET A 80 3.27 -1.28 -8.57
N ASN A 81 4.12 -1.02 -9.55
CA ASN A 81 5.37 -0.27 -9.37
C ASN A 81 5.39 1.08 -10.11
N SER A 82 4.58 1.23 -11.16
CA SER A 82 4.47 2.45 -11.97
C SER A 82 3.52 3.49 -11.35
N ASN A 83 3.72 4.74 -11.76
CA ASN A 83 2.85 5.88 -11.49
C ASN A 83 2.31 6.54 -12.78
N GLU A 84 2.40 5.85 -13.91
CA GLU A 84 1.95 6.34 -15.20
C GLU A 84 0.78 5.52 -15.74
N VAL A 85 -0.13 6.21 -16.43
CA VAL A 85 -1.30 5.62 -17.07
C VAL A 85 -1.35 6.11 -18.50
N GLU A 86 -1.29 5.20 -19.46
CA GLU A 86 -1.49 5.51 -20.88
C GLU A 86 -2.99 5.51 -21.20
N GLU A 87 -3.47 6.57 -21.86
CA GLU A 87 -4.84 6.67 -22.33
C GLU A 87 -4.91 6.29 -23.82
N LEU A 88 -5.83 5.42 -24.21
CA LEU A 88 -6.10 5.06 -25.61
C LEU A 88 -7.56 5.41 -25.95
N LYS A 89 -7.77 6.37 -26.86
CA LYS A 89 -9.11 6.86 -27.21
C LYS A 89 -9.83 5.94 -28.18
N LEU A 90 -11.04 5.49 -27.83
CA LEU A 90 -11.85 4.56 -28.64
C LEU A 90 -12.84 5.25 -29.60
N ASN A 91 -12.85 6.58 -29.63
CA ASN A 91 -13.79 7.38 -30.43
C ASN A 91 -13.71 7.13 -31.96
N LYS A 92 -12.59 6.62 -32.47
CA LYS A 92 -12.43 6.28 -33.90
C LYS A 92 -13.10 4.97 -34.29
N ILE A 93 -13.31 4.07 -33.33
CA ILE A 93 -13.73 2.69 -33.60
C ILE A 93 -15.17 2.42 -33.14
N LEU A 94 -15.65 3.14 -32.13
CA LEU A 94 -17.00 2.95 -31.63
C LEU A 94 -18.02 3.57 -32.61
N PRO A 95 -19.18 2.94 -32.80
CA PRO A 95 -20.26 3.50 -33.61
C PRO A 95 -20.63 4.92 -33.16
N ARG A 96 -21.13 5.75 -34.09
CA ARG A 96 -21.69 7.05 -33.72
C ARG A 96 -23.02 6.83 -33.01
N PHE A 97 -23.13 7.37 -31.81
CA PHE A 97 -24.25 7.10 -30.93
C PHE A 97 -25.24 8.27 -30.84
N SER A 98 -26.50 7.95 -30.54
CA SER A 98 -27.54 8.96 -30.26
C SER A 98 -27.43 9.48 -28.82
N GLN A 99 -28.12 10.58 -28.49
CA GLN A 99 -28.09 11.16 -27.12
C GLN A 99 -28.60 10.22 -26.01
N MET A 100 -29.33 9.15 -26.33
CA MET A 100 -29.87 8.18 -25.36
C MET A 100 -29.02 6.91 -25.22
N TYR A 101 -27.89 6.83 -25.92
CA TYR A 101 -27.06 5.64 -25.93
C TYR A 101 -26.14 5.57 -24.70
N GLN A 102 -26.11 4.42 -24.03
CA GLN A 102 -25.40 4.17 -22.78
C GLN A 102 -24.45 2.97 -22.94
N PRO A 103 -23.22 3.18 -23.49
CA PRO A 103 -22.33 2.08 -23.79
C PRO A 103 -21.91 1.31 -22.54
N ARG A 104 -21.60 0.02 -22.74
CA ARG A 104 -20.94 -0.82 -21.74
C ARG A 104 -19.80 -1.57 -22.41
N ILE A 105 -18.57 -1.26 -22.01
CA ILE A 105 -17.36 -1.78 -22.64
C ILE A 105 -16.73 -2.80 -21.70
N LYS A 106 -16.74 -4.06 -22.10
CA LYS A 106 -16.13 -5.18 -21.39
C LYS A 106 -14.83 -5.60 -22.05
N LEU A 107 -13.89 -6.02 -21.21
CA LEU A 107 -12.56 -6.44 -21.60
C LEU A 107 -12.37 -7.93 -21.32
N ALA A 108 -11.57 -8.58 -22.17
CA ALA A 108 -11.00 -9.88 -21.90
C ALA A 108 -9.56 -9.97 -22.40
N TYR A 109 -8.74 -10.71 -21.66
CA TYR A 109 -7.43 -11.11 -22.14
C TYR A 109 -7.57 -12.17 -23.23
N ILE A 110 -6.82 -12.03 -24.32
CA ILE A 110 -6.86 -13.00 -25.44
C ILE A 110 -5.48 -13.57 -25.79
N GLY A 111 -4.41 -13.17 -25.11
CA GLY A 111 -3.06 -13.71 -25.33
C GLY A 111 -2.03 -12.63 -25.67
N GLY A 112 -0.75 -12.92 -25.42
CA GLY A 112 0.34 -11.96 -25.61
C GLY A 112 0.09 -10.69 -24.80
N ASP A 113 0.07 -9.55 -25.50
CA ASP A 113 -0.31 -8.23 -24.98
C ASP A 113 -1.56 -7.68 -25.69
N ASN A 114 -2.42 -8.59 -26.17
CA ASN A 114 -3.67 -8.27 -26.85
C ASN A 114 -4.85 -8.35 -25.87
N ILE A 115 -5.80 -7.43 -26.05
CA ILE A 115 -7.09 -7.45 -25.36
C ILE A 115 -8.23 -7.50 -26.38
N LEU A 116 -9.27 -8.27 -26.05
CA LEU A 116 -10.56 -8.21 -26.72
C LEU A 116 -11.43 -7.17 -26.03
N VAL A 117 -11.95 -6.23 -26.80
CA VAL A 117 -12.86 -5.17 -26.35
C VAL A 117 -14.23 -5.45 -26.95
N HIS A 118 -15.24 -5.62 -26.10
CA HIS A 118 -16.61 -5.82 -26.52
C HIS A 118 -17.51 -4.72 -25.96
N GLU A 119 -18.33 -4.12 -26.82
CA GLU A 119 -19.34 -3.16 -26.41
C GLU A 119 -20.73 -3.82 -26.54
N GLU A 120 -21.44 -3.93 -25.42
CA GLU A 120 -22.63 -4.77 -25.27
C GLU A 120 -23.92 -4.19 -25.88
N GLU A 121 -24.09 -2.87 -25.98
CA GLU A 121 -25.34 -2.29 -26.52
C GLU A 121 -25.37 -2.31 -28.06
N ALA A 122 -24.22 -2.10 -28.69
CA ALA A 122 -24.04 -2.13 -30.14
C ALA A 122 -23.56 -3.50 -30.64
N ASN A 123 -23.28 -4.46 -29.74
CA ASN A 123 -22.69 -5.77 -30.05
C ASN A 123 -21.42 -5.63 -30.90
N PHE A 124 -20.59 -4.63 -30.58
CA PHE A 124 -19.36 -4.33 -31.30
C PHE A 124 -18.18 -5.08 -30.67
N THR A 125 -17.27 -5.62 -31.48
CA THR A 125 -16.08 -6.33 -30.99
C THR A 125 -14.83 -5.87 -31.74
N GLY A 126 -13.79 -5.53 -30.99
CA GLY A 126 -12.49 -5.14 -31.52
C GLY A 126 -11.35 -5.75 -30.70
N ILE A 127 -10.15 -5.72 -31.28
CA ILE A 127 -8.94 -6.22 -30.65
C ILE A 127 -7.93 -5.08 -30.62
N ILE A 128 -7.33 -4.87 -29.45
CA ILE A 128 -6.30 -3.85 -29.24
C ILE A 128 -4.99 -4.55 -28.91
N SER A 129 -3.97 -4.29 -29.72
CA SER A 129 -2.57 -4.55 -29.35
C SER A 129 -2.12 -3.41 -28.45
N LEU A 130 -1.86 -3.72 -27.17
CA LEU A 130 -1.40 -2.73 -26.20
C LEU A 130 -0.01 -2.15 -26.55
N PRO A 131 1.00 -2.95 -26.96
CA PRO A 131 2.32 -2.43 -27.29
C PRO A 131 2.30 -1.53 -28.53
N ASP A 132 1.55 -1.92 -29.56
CA ASP A 132 1.49 -1.17 -30.82
C ASP A 132 0.49 -0.01 -30.76
N GLN A 133 -0.38 0.02 -29.74
CA GLN A 133 -1.50 0.96 -29.61
C GLN A 133 -2.40 0.95 -30.86
N MET A 134 -2.53 -0.23 -31.48
CA MET A 134 -3.30 -0.48 -32.69
C MET A 134 -4.57 -1.20 -32.32
N CYS A 135 -5.70 -0.72 -32.85
CA CYS A 135 -6.97 -1.42 -32.76
C CYS A 135 -7.38 -1.94 -34.13
N THR A 136 -7.95 -3.13 -34.18
CA THR A 136 -8.69 -3.61 -35.33
C THR A 136 -10.11 -4.01 -34.93
N VAL A 137 -11.06 -3.78 -35.82
CA VAL A 137 -12.46 -4.18 -35.63
C VAL A 137 -12.67 -5.53 -36.28
N VAL A 138 -13.33 -6.45 -35.57
CA VAL A 138 -13.73 -7.73 -36.15
C VAL A 138 -14.79 -7.45 -37.22
N LYS A 139 -14.49 -7.76 -38.49
CA LYS A 139 -15.50 -7.70 -39.55
C LYS A 139 -16.59 -8.70 -39.21
N ASN A 140 -17.83 -8.23 -39.24
CA ASN A 140 -19.03 -8.97 -38.85
C ASN A 140 -19.13 -10.40 -39.46
N ASN A 141 -18.52 -11.39 -38.81
CA ASN A 141 -18.90 -12.81 -38.94
C ASN A 141 -20.25 -13.10 -38.26
N THR A 142 -20.84 -12.11 -37.59
CA THR A 142 -22.24 -12.09 -37.13
C THR A 142 -23.25 -12.02 -38.29
N SER A 143 -22.82 -11.88 -39.54
CA SER A 143 -23.71 -11.70 -40.69
C SER A 143 -24.60 -12.93 -41.00
N ILE A 144 -24.32 -14.12 -40.48
CA ILE A 144 -25.22 -15.28 -40.61
C ILE A 144 -26.07 -15.48 -39.36
N ALA A 145 -25.57 -15.28 -38.13
CA ALA A 145 -26.37 -15.47 -36.91
C ALA A 145 -27.28 -14.27 -36.59
N GLY A 146 -26.79 -13.04 -36.71
CA GLY A 146 -27.52 -11.82 -36.35
C GLY A 146 -28.61 -11.42 -37.36
N LYS A 147 -28.40 -11.65 -38.66
CA LYS A 147 -29.43 -11.36 -39.68
C LYS A 147 -30.50 -12.46 -39.77
N LEU A 148 -30.12 -13.72 -39.58
CA LEU A 148 -31.04 -14.86 -39.65
C LEU A 148 -31.86 -15.00 -38.35
N GLY A 149 -31.24 -14.79 -37.18
CA GLY A 149 -31.91 -14.81 -35.88
C GLY A 149 -32.94 -13.68 -35.71
N ALA A 150 -32.59 -12.44 -36.11
CA ALA A 150 -33.52 -11.30 -36.06
C ALA A 150 -34.70 -11.45 -37.05
N MET A 151 -34.49 -12.07 -38.22
CA MET A 151 -35.56 -12.36 -39.18
C MET A 151 -36.49 -13.50 -38.75
N ILE A 152 -35.99 -14.48 -37.98
CA ILE A 152 -36.76 -15.69 -37.60
C ILE A 152 -37.42 -15.55 -36.21
N THR A 153 -36.78 -14.87 -35.26
CA THR A 153 -37.25 -14.77 -33.86
C THR A 153 -37.74 -13.38 -33.47
N GLY A 154 -37.47 -12.35 -34.27
CA GLY A 154 -37.81 -10.96 -33.93
C GLY A 154 -37.00 -10.36 -32.78
N THR A 155 -35.92 -11.00 -32.34
CA THR A 155 -35.11 -10.55 -31.20
C THR A 155 -33.65 -10.29 -31.60
N ASN A 156 -33.08 -9.19 -31.10
CA ASN A 156 -31.66 -8.86 -31.19
C ASN A 156 -31.04 -9.11 -29.81
N TYR A 157 -30.44 -10.29 -29.61
CA TYR A 157 -29.85 -10.64 -28.30
C TYR A 157 -28.64 -9.76 -27.98
N MET A 158 -28.50 -9.40 -26.69
CA MET A 158 -27.30 -8.77 -26.18
C MET A 158 -26.20 -9.82 -26.05
N TRP A 159 -25.01 -9.53 -26.58
CA TRP A 159 -23.84 -10.39 -26.40
C TRP A 159 -23.03 -9.95 -25.18
N ARG A 160 -22.46 -10.91 -24.46
CA ARG A 160 -21.64 -10.64 -23.28
C ARG A 160 -20.29 -11.32 -23.36
N LEU A 161 -19.29 -10.66 -22.80
CA LEU A 161 -17.90 -11.11 -22.80
C LEU A 161 -17.52 -11.76 -21.47
N SER A 162 -17.25 -13.05 -21.54
CA SER A 162 -16.67 -13.84 -20.46
C SER A 162 -15.13 -13.81 -20.54
N ASN A 163 -14.50 -13.27 -19.50
CA ASN A 163 -13.04 -13.16 -19.41
C ASN A 163 -12.43 -14.35 -18.67
N GLN A 164 -11.17 -14.67 -18.97
CA GLN A 164 -10.36 -15.67 -18.28
C GLN A 164 -8.85 -15.33 -18.34
N LYS A 165 -8.02 -16.12 -17.66
CA LYS A 165 -6.55 -15.94 -17.59
C LYS A 165 -5.79 -16.75 -18.66
N CYS A 166 -6.31 -16.92 -19.86
CA CYS A 166 -5.56 -17.55 -20.96
C CYS A 166 -5.93 -16.98 -22.33
N ASN A 167 -5.37 -17.55 -23.39
CA ASN A 167 -5.45 -17.02 -24.76
C ASN A 167 -6.81 -17.22 -25.45
N HIS A 168 -7.90 -17.50 -24.70
CA HIS A 168 -9.24 -17.53 -25.30
C HIS A 168 -10.17 -16.52 -24.63
N ALA A 169 -11.10 -15.98 -25.39
CA ALA A 169 -12.15 -15.09 -24.91
C ALA A 169 -13.50 -15.55 -25.47
N LEU A 170 -14.52 -15.65 -24.61
CA LEU A 170 -15.82 -16.22 -24.98
C LEU A 170 -16.90 -15.14 -24.98
N LEU A 171 -17.52 -14.94 -26.14
CA LEU A 171 -18.74 -14.15 -26.31
C LEU A 171 -19.97 -15.07 -26.37
N TYR A 172 -21.07 -14.67 -25.76
CA TYR A 172 -22.31 -15.47 -25.75
C TYR A 172 -23.57 -14.60 -25.83
N GLU A 173 -24.64 -15.15 -26.40
CA GLU A 173 -25.96 -14.51 -26.43
C GLU A 173 -26.66 -14.63 -25.07
N CYS A 174 -27.05 -13.51 -24.46
CA CYS A 174 -27.91 -13.52 -23.29
C CYS A 174 -29.36 -13.82 -23.68
N GLY A 175 -29.89 -14.96 -23.25
CA GLY A 175 -31.21 -15.49 -23.62
C GLY A 175 -31.23 -16.27 -24.93
N GLY A 176 -30.15 -16.22 -25.71
CA GLY A 176 -29.97 -16.98 -26.96
C GLY A 176 -29.21 -18.29 -26.75
N GLN A 177 -28.72 -18.87 -27.84
CA GLN A 177 -28.10 -20.21 -27.83
C GLN A 177 -26.70 -20.22 -28.46
N GLN A 178 -26.23 -19.08 -28.95
CA GLN A 178 -24.97 -18.98 -29.69
C GLN A 178 -23.82 -18.53 -28.80
N MET A 179 -22.62 -19.00 -29.14
CA MET A 179 -21.36 -18.64 -28.53
C MET A 179 -20.28 -18.43 -29.60
N LEU A 180 -19.31 -17.57 -29.30
CA LEU A 180 -18.10 -17.35 -30.10
C LEU A 180 -16.90 -17.46 -29.17
N VAL A 181 -15.92 -18.28 -29.54
CA VAL A 181 -14.65 -18.37 -28.80
C VAL A 181 -13.54 -17.85 -29.68
N TYR A 182 -12.99 -16.69 -29.31
CA TYR A 182 -11.83 -16.10 -29.96
C TYR A 182 -10.56 -16.65 -29.32
N THR A 183 -9.56 -16.99 -30.13
CA THR A 183 -8.30 -17.58 -29.66
C THR A 183 -7.12 -16.90 -30.35
N ASP A 184 -6.09 -16.49 -29.62
CA ASP A 184 -4.81 -16.03 -30.20
C ASP A 184 -3.79 -17.17 -30.20
N ASP A 185 -3.49 -17.70 -31.40
CA ASP A 185 -2.53 -18.78 -31.63
C ASP A 185 -1.20 -18.25 -32.17
N LYS A 186 -0.53 -17.36 -31.41
CA LYS A 186 0.77 -16.78 -31.77
C LYS A 186 0.74 -15.99 -33.08
N GLN A 187 -0.08 -14.92 -33.12
CA GLN A 187 -0.22 -13.90 -34.19
C GLN A 187 -1.33 -14.14 -35.22
N GLN A 188 -2.06 -15.26 -35.16
CA GLN A 188 -3.28 -15.44 -35.96
C GLN A 188 -4.46 -15.68 -35.04
N ILE A 189 -5.39 -14.73 -35.03
CA ILE A 189 -6.59 -14.82 -34.20
C ILE A 189 -7.65 -15.62 -34.95
N SER A 190 -8.12 -16.68 -34.32
CA SER A 190 -9.19 -17.54 -34.83
C SER A 190 -10.47 -17.36 -34.02
N VAL A 191 -11.61 -17.71 -34.61
CA VAL A 191 -12.91 -17.76 -33.94
C VAL A 191 -13.57 -19.10 -34.19
N GLN A 192 -14.11 -19.70 -33.13
CA GLN A 192 -14.97 -20.87 -33.20
C GLN A 192 -16.42 -20.46 -32.92
N HIS A 193 -17.32 -20.86 -33.80
CA HIS A 193 -18.75 -20.67 -33.61
C HIS A 193 -19.33 -21.89 -32.90
N GLY A 194 -19.99 -21.67 -31.77
CA GLY A 194 -20.63 -22.70 -30.97
C GLY A 194 -22.12 -22.46 -30.79
N SER A 195 -22.87 -23.54 -30.60
CA SER A 195 -24.27 -23.48 -30.17
C SER A 195 -24.55 -24.52 -29.09
N VAL A 196 -25.43 -24.17 -28.14
CA VAL A 196 -25.83 -25.04 -27.02
C VAL A 196 -27.32 -25.38 -27.07
N PRO A 197 -27.76 -26.51 -26.48
CA PRO A 197 -29.14 -26.98 -26.60
C PRO A 197 -30.20 -26.23 -25.76
N PHE A 198 -29.84 -25.12 -25.14
CA PHE A 198 -30.68 -24.37 -24.21
C PHE A 198 -30.38 -22.87 -24.27
N ASN A 199 -31.29 -22.04 -23.76
CA ASN A 199 -31.06 -20.60 -23.70
C ASN A 199 -30.08 -20.26 -22.58
N ILE A 200 -29.06 -19.46 -22.91
CA ILE A 200 -27.95 -19.11 -22.02
C ILE A 200 -28.37 -17.93 -21.15
N LYS A 201 -28.23 -18.08 -19.83
CA LYS A 201 -28.40 -16.97 -18.86
C LYS A 201 -27.07 -16.28 -18.59
N ARG A 202 -25.99 -17.04 -18.45
CA ARG A 202 -24.66 -16.54 -18.09
C ARG A 202 -23.56 -17.53 -18.44
N VAL A 203 -22.36 -17.02 -18.72
CA VAL A 203 -21.15 -17.81 -18.90
C VAL A 203 -19.98 -17.15 -18.16
N PHE A 204 -19.28 -17.90 -17.32
CA PHE A 204 -18.09 -17.42 -16.58
C PHE A 204 -17.01 -18.49 -16.54
N ALA A 205 -15.74 -18.06 -16.56
CA ALA A 205 -14.61 -18.97 -16.52
C ALA A 205 -14.36 -19.48 -15.09
N ASN A 206 -14.09 -20.78 -14.97
CA ASN A 206 -13.65 -21.44 -13.74
C ASN A 206 -12.14 -21.65 -13.72
N GLY A 207 -11.49 -21.59 -14.88
CA GLY A 207 -10.07 -21.82 -15.09
C GLY A 207 -9.72 -21.69 -16.58
N PRO A 208 -8.44 -21.90 -16.95
CA PRO A 208 -8.03 -21.87 -18.35
C PRO A 208 -8.83 -22.87 -19.18
N GLN A 209 -9.45 -22.40 -20.26
CA GLN A 209 -10.21 -23.22 -21.20
C GLN A 209 -11.41 -23.98 -20.57
N ASN A 210 -11.92 -23.49 -19.44
CA ASN A 210 -13.02 -24.11 -18.70
C ASN A 210 -14.02 -23.04 -18.23
N TRP A 211 -15.27 -23.15 -18.69
CA TRP A 211 -16.36 -22.26 -18.31
C TRP A 211 -17.53 -23.04 -17.72
N THR A 212 -18.25 -22.39 -16.81
CA THR A 212 -19.62 -22.78 -16.49
C THR A 212 -20.58 -21.98 -17.34
N VAL A 213 -21.51 -22.68 -17.97
CA VAL A 213 -22.65 -22.14 -18.71
C VAL A 213 -23.90 -22.38 -17.87
N VAL A 214 -24.59 -21.31 -17.50
CA VAL A 214 -25.84 -21.37 -16.73
C VAL A 214 -27.01 -21.12 -17.68
N SER A 215 -27.98 -22.03 -17.71
CA SER A 215 -29.19 -21.88 -18.54
C SER A 215 -30.19 -20.90 -17.92
N THR A 216 -31.18 -20.46 -18.70
CA THR A 216 -32.31 -19.66 -18.19
C THR A 216 -33.18 -20.41 -17.18
N GLU A 217 -33.09 -21.74 -17.16
CA GLU A 217 -33.75 -22.63 -16.19
C GLU A 217 -32.85 -22.91 -14.97
N ASN A 218 -31.71 -22.21 -14.84
CA ASN A 218 -30.70 -22.38 -13.79
C ASN A 218 -30.04 -23.77 -13.74
N ASP A 219 -30.08 -24.51 -14.84
CA ASP A 219 -29.20 -25.68 -15.01
C ASP A 219 -27.77 -25.21 -15.27
N ASN A 220 -26.79 -25.94 -14.73
CA ASN A 220 -25.37 -25.61 -14.87
C ASN A 220 -24.69 -26.65 -15.77
N TYR A 221 -23.84 -26.19 -16.67
CA TYR A 221 -23.09 -27.03 -17.59
C TYR A 221 -21.62 -26.61 -17.57
N GLN A 222 -20.71 -27.57 -17.65
CA GLN A 222 -19.29 -27.34 -17.77
C GLN A 222 -18.90 -27.42 -19.26
N LEU A 223 -18.28 -26.35 -19.77
CA LEU A 223 -17.75 -26.27 -21.12
C LEU A 223 -16.23 -26.30 -21.05
N VAL A 224 -15.62 -27.38 -21.54
CA VAL A 224 -14.16 -27.62 -21.45
C VAL A 224 -13.58 -27.90 -22.82
N LEU A 225 -12.40 -27.35 -23.11
CA LEU A 225 -11.62 -27.75 -24.28
C LEU A 225 -10.83 -29.02 -23.96
N ASP A 226 -11.15 -30.12 -24.63
CA ASP A 226 -10.42 -31.38 -24.52
C ASP A 226 -9.98 -31.86 -25.90
N HIS A 227 -8.67 -32.15 -26.06
CA HIS A 227 -8.07 -32.57 -27.33
C HIS A 227 -8.48 -31.72 -28.56
N GLY A 228 -8.63 -30.40 -28.36
CA GLY A 228 -9.03 -29.45 -29.42
C GLY A 228 -10.53 -29.42 -29.75
N LYS A 229 -11.37 -30.09 -28.95
CA LYS A 229 -12.83 -30.06 -29.08
C LYS A 229 -13.48 -29.54 -27.81
N TRP A 230 -14.47 -28.69 -27.96
CA TRP A 230 -15.29 -28.21 -26.85
C TRP A 230 -16.31 -29.29 -26.46
N LEU A 231 -16.22 -29.75 -25.22
CA LEU A 231 -17.14 -30.69 -24.61
C LEU A 231 -18.05 -29.92 -23.64
N LEU A 232 -19.36 -30.20 -23.72
CA LEU A 232 -20.37 -29.63 -22.83
C LEU A 232 -20.98 -30.75 -21.99
N GLU A 233 -20.82 -30.67 -20.69
CA GLU A 233 -21.33 -31.67 -19.74
C GLU A 233 -22.27 -31.01 -18.74
N LYS A 234 -23.40 -31.65 -18.41
CA LYS A 234 -24.32 -31.15 -17.39
C LYS A 234 -23.74 -31.39 -15.99
N ILE A 235 -23.76 -30.36 -15.14
CA ILE A 235 -23.43 -30.49 -13.73
C ILE A 235 -24.71 -30.88 -13.00
N GLU A 236 -24.82 -32.17 -12.68
CA GLU A 236 -25.96 -32.73 -11.97
C GLU A 236 -26.11 -32.09 -10.58
N ASN A 237 -27.33 -31.72 -10.23
CA ASN A 237 -27.69 -31.18 -8.92
C ASN A 237 -29.16 -31.53 -8.60
N ASP A 238 -29.47 -31.68 -7.33
CA ASP A 238 -30.81 -32.01 -6.81
C ASP A 238 -31.61 -30.78 -6.35
N VAL A 239 -31.12 -29.58 -6.69
CA VAL A 239 -31.77 -28.33 -6.32
C VAL A 239 -33.03 -28.15 -7.16
N LYS A 240 -34.17 -28.08 -6.47
CA LYS A 240 -35.46 -27.77 -7.10
C LYS A 240 -35.37 -26.43 -7.85
N ASP A 241 -35.77 -26.43 -9.12
CA ASP A 241 -35.71 -25.27 -10.03
C ASP A 241 -34.29 -24.82 -10.45
N GLY A 242 -33.29 -25.70 -10.25
CA GLY A 242 -31.90 -25.49 -10.63
C GLY A 242 -31.12 -24.58 -9.66
N LEU A 243 -29.80 -24.54 -9.82
CA LEU A 243 -28.91 -23.72 -9.01
C LEU A 243 -28.47 -22.49 -9.80
N ASN A 244 -28.96 -21.30 -9.44
CA ASN A 244 -28.58 -20.05 -10.12
C ASN A 244 -27.13 -19.63 -9.76
N THR A 245 -26.15 -20.30 -10.33
CA THR A 245 -24.74 -20.08 -10.03
C THR A 245 -24.25 -18.77 -10.61
N ILE A 246 -23.59 -17.99 -9.76
CA ILE A 246 -23.03 -16.68 -10.09
C ILE A 246 -21.59 -16.77 -10.56
N LYS A 247 -20.80 -17.60 -9.87
CA LYS A 247 -19.39 -17.87 -10.10
C LYS A 247 -19.06 -19.24 -9.52
N ALA A 248 -18.07 -19.93 -10.06
CA ALA A 248 -17.56 -21.16 -9.46
C ALA A 248 -16.04 -21.25 -9.59
N LYS A 249 -15.42 -22.05 -8.71
CA LYS A 249 -14.01 -22.41 -8.75
C LYS A 249 -13.91 -23.92 -8.66
N GLN A 250 -13.24 -24.52 -9.64
CA GLN A 250 -12.89 -25.93 -9.61
C GLN A 250 -11.63 -26.11 -8.75
N GLY A 251 -11.75 -26.85 -7.65
CA GLY A 251 -10.62 -27.38 -6.89
C GLY A 251 -10.26 -28.80 -7.35
N ASN A 252 -9.23 -29.39 -6.73
CA ASN A 252 -8.75 -30.73 -7.12
C ASN A 252 -9.83 -31.80 -6.99
N ASN A 253 -10.62 -31.78 -5.91
CA ASN A 253 -11.64 -32.81 -5.59
C ASN A 253 -13.03 -32.23 -5.27
N GLU A 254 -13.22 -30.92 -5.48
CA GLU A 254 -14.47 -30.22 -5.15
C GLU A 254 -14.74 -29.04 -6.10
N LEU A 255 -16.02 -28.72 -6.29
CA LEU A 255 -16.49 -27.55 -7.01
C LEU A 255 -17.16 -26.60 -6.01
N THR A 256 -16.59 -25.42 -5.82
CA THR A 256 -17.19 -24.37 -4.98
C THR A 256 -17.94 -23.37 -5.86
N SER A 257 -19.25 -23.30 -5.69
CA SER A 257 -20.17 -22.47 -6.46
C SER A 257 -20.78 -21.38 -5.57
N VAL A 258 -20.68 -20.13 -5.99
CA VAL A 258 -21.42 -19.02 -5.38
C VAL A 258 -22.78 -18.95 -6.06
N ALA A 259 -23.86 -19.20 -5.34
CA ALA A 259 -25.20 -19.27 -5.90
C ALA A 259 -26.22 -18.77 -4.87
N ASP A 260 -27.03 -17.78 -5.24
CA ASP A 260 -28.08 -17.30 -4.34
C ASP A 260 -29.23 -18.33 -4.27
N PRO A 261 -29.86 -18.57 -3.10
CA PRO A 261 -29.76 -17.80 -1.85
C PRO A 261 -28.65 -18.29 -0.89
N TYR A 262 -27.69 -19.08 -1.34
CA TYR A 262 -26.56 -19.53 -0.52
C TYR A 262 -25.41 -18.51 -0.52
N TYR A 263 -24.61 -18.50 0.54
CA TYR A 263 -23.30 -17.87 0.51
C TYR A 263 -22.41 -18.59 -0.51
N TYR A 264 -22.39 -19.93 -0.42
CA TYR A 264 -21.78 -20.83 -1.39
C TYR A 264 -22.36 -22.24 -1.24
N VAL A 265 -22.14 -23.05 -2.28
CA VAL A 265 -22.43 -24.48 -2.36
C VAL A 265 -21.16 -25.20 -2.77
N GLN A 266 -20.78 -26.25 -2.05
CA GLN A 266 -19.62 -27.09 -2.31
C GLN A 266 -20.07 -28.49 -2.69
N GLY A 267 -19.80 -28.90 -3.93
CA GLY A 267 -19.96 -30.28 -4.38
C GLY A 267 -18.63 -31.03 -4.30
N ARG A 268 -18.62 -32.22 -3.71
CA ARG A 268 -17.44 -33.08 -3.59
C ARG A 268 -17.51 -34.24 -4.58
N SER A 269 -16.33 -34.77 -4.94
CA SER A 269 -16.18 -35.93 -5.84
C SER A 269 -16.83 -37.23 -5.34
N ASP A 270 -17.12 -37.35 -4.04
CA ASP A 270 -17.88 -38.47 -3.46
C ASP A 270 -19.40 -38.32 -3.63
N GLY A 271 -19.86 -37.24 -4.26
CA GLY A 271 -21.27 -36.92 -4.49
C GLY A 271 -21.92 -36.12 -3.36
N ASN A 272 -21.22 -35.84 -2.26
CA ASN A 272 -21.77 -35.02 -1.18
C ASN A 272 -21.80 -33.53 -1.55
N VAL A 273 -22.90 -32.85 -1.20
CA VAL A 273 -23.07 -31.42 -1.42
C VAL A 273 -23.32 -30.71 -0.09
N LEU A 274 -22.59 -29.61 0.15
CA LEU A 274 -22.77 -28.73 1.31
C LEU A 274 -23.18 -27.34 0.83
N GLY A 275 -24.37 -26.87 1.20
CA GLY A 275 -24.82 -25.50 0.95
C GLY A 275 -24.89 -24.69 2.24
N VAL A 276 -24.36 -23.47 2.24
CA VAL A 276 -24.48 -22.54 3.38
C VAL A 276 -25.53 -21.47 3.05
N PRO A 277 -26.78 -21.60 3.54
CA PRO A 277 -27.85 -20.66 3.19
C PRO A 277 -27.61 -19.28 3.80
N ARG A 278 -28.03 -18.22 3.10
CA ARG A 278 -28.11 -16.87 3.69
C ARG A 278 -29.28 -16.81 4.67
N LYS A 279 -29.18 -15.95 5.68
CA LYS A 279 -30.25 -15.75 6.66
C LYS A 279 -31.42 -15.00 6.04
N GLU A 280 -32.62 -15.55 6.22
CA GLU A 280 -33.85 -14.87 5.85
C GLU A 280 -34.17 -13.76 6.88
N ASN A 281 -34.59 -12.57 6.41
CA ASN A 281 -35.09 -11.45 7.23
C ASN A 281 -34.05 -10.61 8.01
N GLU A 282 -32.81 -10.48 7.53
CA GLU A 282 -31.86 -9.54 8.13
C GLU A 282 -32.22 -8.07 7.83
N THR A 283 -32.00 -7.19 8.82
CA THR A 283 -32.09 -5.74 8.59
C THR A 283 -30.85 -5.29 7.82
N MET A 284 -31.05 -4.71 6.64
CA MET A 284 -29.96 -4.21 5.80
C MET A 284 -29.39 -2.88 6.33
N PHE A 285 -28.11 -2.66 6.09
CA PHE A 285 -27.35 -1.50 6.55
C PHE A 285 -27.91 -0.18 5.99
N ARG A 286 -28.39 -0.21 4.74
CA ARG A 286 -29.11 0.92 4.12
C ARG A 286 -30.43 0.45 3.52
N LYS A 287 -31.43 1.33 3.51
CA LYS A 287 -32.63 1.10 2.68
C LYS A 287 -32.26 1.21 1.20
N GLU A 288 -32.77 0.28 0.41
CA GLU A 288 -32.64 0.30 -1.04
C GLU A 288 -33.27 1.57 -1.62
N SER A 289 -32.54 2.28 -2.48
CA SER A 289 -33.01 3.49 -3.16
C SER A 289 -33.79 3.15 -4.43
N PHE A 290 -34.84 3.94 -4.72
CA PHE A 290 -35.90 3.60 -5.68
C PHE A 290 -35.53 3.53 -7.18
N PRO A 291 -34.37 3.98 -7.70
CA PRO A 291 -34.05 3.67 -9.11
C PRO A 291 -33.44 2.27 -9.35
N SER A 292 -33.17 1.46 -8.32
CA SER A 292 -32.30 0.27 -8.42
C SER A 292 -32.96 -1.04 -8.89
N LYS A 293 -34.17 -1.39 -8.42
CA LYS A 293 -34.75 -2.74 -8.64
C LYS A 293 -34.92 -3.17 -10.11
N ASN A 294 -35.33 -2.27 -10.99
CA ASN A 294 -35.58 -2.60 -12.40
C ASN A 294 -34.33 -2.45 -13.29
N LYS A 295 -33.18 -2.04 -12.74
CA LYS A 295 -32.01 -1.64 -13.54
C LYS A 295 -30.85 -2.63 -13.51
N PHE A 296 -30.79 -3.50 -12.50
CA PHE A 296 -29.80 -4.59 -12.47
C PHE A 296 -30.10 -5.72 -13.46
N VAL A 297 -31.20 -5.66 -14.21
CA VAL A 297 -31.57 -6.71 -15.19
C VAL A 297 -30.48 -6.90 -16.25
N LYS A 298 -29.79 -5.82 -16.63
CA LYS A 298 -28.70 -5.83 -17.62
C LYS A 298 -27.32 -6.11 -17.04
N LEU A 299 -27.19 -6.29 -15.72
CA LEU A 299 -25.92 -6.52 -15.06
C LEU A 299 -25.40 -7.95 -15.29
N ASP A 300 -24.08 -8.10 -15.42
CA ASP A 300 -23.39 -9.38 -15.30
C ASP A 300 -22.84 -9.58 -13.88
N GLU A 301 -23.61 -10.29 -13.04
CA GLU A 301 -23.24 -10.52 -11.65
C GLU A 301 -21.99 -11.41 -11.49
N SER A 302 -21.55 -12.14 -12.54
CA SER A 302 -20.30 -12.93 -12.44
C SER A 302 -19.05 -12.06 -12.31
N ARG A 303 -19.12 -10.78 -12.67
CA ARG A 303 -18.04 -9.80 -12.48
C ARG A 303 -18.01 -9.21 -11.07
N GLU A 304 -19.06 -9.40 -10.28
CA GLU A 304 -19.14 -8.94 -8.89
C GLU A 304 -18.61 -9.97 -7.88
N VAL A 305 -18.13 -11.12 -8.37
CA VAL A 305 -17.63 -12.22 -7.55
C VAL A 305 -16.27 -12.68 -8.07
N THR A 306 -15.33 -12.88 -7.16
CA THR A 306 -14.05 -13.51 -7.45
C THR A 306 -13.62 -14.44 -6.33
N PHE A 307 -12.66 -15.31 -6.62
CA PHE A 307 -11.99 -16.14 -5.64
C PHE A 307 -10.59 -15.60 -5.39
N LEU A 308 -10.18 -15.59 -4.12
CA LEU A 308 -8.87 -15.17 -3.62
C LEU A 308 -8.33 -16.33 -2.77
N GLY A 309 -7.53 -17.20 -3.37
CA GLY A 309 -7.28 -18.52 -2.79
C GLY A 309 -8.62 -19.24 -2.52
N ASP A 310 -8.84 -19.64 -1.27
CA ASP A 310 -10.08 -20.31 -0.81
C ASP A 310 -11.11 -19.34 -0.20
N THR A 311 -10.84 -18.04 -0.27
CA THR A 311 -11.77 -16.98 0.15
C THR A 311 -12.58 -16.51 -1.05
N ILE A 312 -13.90 -16.53 -0.92
CA ILE A 312 -14.80 -15.91 -1.90
C ILE A 312 -14.92 -14.43 -1.57
N VAL A 313 -14.81 -13.56 -2.58
CA VAL A 313 -14.98 -12.11 -2.43
C VAL A 313 -16.15 -11.66 -3.32
N ARG A 314 -17.18 -11.08 -2.71
CA ARG A 314 -18.34 -10.50 -3.41
C ARG A 314 -18.40 -8.99 -3.20
N ALA A 315 -18.63 -8.23 -4.27
CA ALA A 315 -18.94 -6.81 -4.18
C ALA A 315 -20.38 -6.63 -3.70
N MET A 316 -20.54 -6.07 -2.50
CA MET A 316 -21.85 -5.94 -1.85
C MET A 316 -22.22 -4.48 -1.65
N PRO A 317 -23.36 -4.01 -2.18
CA PRO A 317 -23.82 -2.66 -1.90
C PRO A 317 -24.34 -2.55 -0.47
N ALA A 318 -24.34 -1.32 0.05
CA ALA A 318 -24.82 -1.02 1.41
C ALA A 318 -26.27 -1.49 1.66
N PHE A 319 -27.13 -1.53 0.63
CA PHE A 319 -28.52 -1.97 0.76
C PHE A 319 -28.72 -3.49 0.71
N LEU A 320 -27.67 -4.27 0.41
CA LEU A 320 -27.67 -5.74 0.50
C LEU A 320 -26.73 -6.25 1.60
N THR A 321 -26.11 -5.35 2.37
CA THR A 321 -25.19 -5.72 3.45
C THR A 321 -25.96 -5.77 4.77
N PRO A 322 -25.93 -6.87 5.55
CA PRO A 322 -26.65 -6.94 6.82
C PRO A 322 -26.07 -5.98 7.86
N LYS A 323 -26.93 -5.17 8.49
CA LYS A 323 -26.52 -4.15 9.48
C LYS A 323 -25.84 -4.78 10.70
N ALA A 324 -26.25 -5.99 11.09
CA ALA A 324 -25.75 -6.67 12.28
C ALA A 324 -24.24 -6.97 12.26
N TYR A 325 -23.61 -6.99 11.08
CA TYR A 325 -22.18 -7.27 10.92
C TYR A 325 -21.34 -6.03 10.59
N VAL A 326 -21.97 -4.85 10.55
CA VAL A 326 -21.30 -3.58 10.26
C VAL A 326 -21.11 -2.82 11.57
N HIS A 327 -19.88 -2.37 11.84
CA HIS A 327 -19.59 -1.60 13.04
C HIS A 327 -20.31 -0.23 13.00
N ASP A 328 -20.91 0.19 14.12
CA ASP A 328 -21.63 1.47 14.27
C ASP A 328 -20.86 2.75 13.89
N LYS A 329 -19.52 2.69 13.80
CA LYS A 329 -18.68 3.82 13.38
C LYS A 329 -18.68 4.01 11.86
N ILE A 330 -19.10 3.01 11.10
CA ILE A 330 -19.12 3.07 9.64
C ILE A 330 -20.40 3.80 9.22
N SER A 331 -20.22 4.94 8.57
CA SER A 331 -21.30 5.71 7.98
C SER A 331 -21.61 5.19 6.56
N PRO A 332 -22.89 5.06 6.17
CA PRO A 332 -23.27 4.71 4.80
C PRO A 332 -22.93 5.80 3.77
N TYR A 333 -22.53 7.00 4.22
CA TYR A 333 -22.14 8.11 3.35
C TYR A 333 -20.63 8.13 3.05
N ASP A 334 -19.83 7.40 3.82
CA ASP A 334 -18.37 7.41 3.73
C ASP A 334 -17.82 6.17 3.00
N ILE A 335 -18.71 5.37 2.39
CA ILE A 335 -18.37 4.12 1.71
C ILE A 335 -19.05 3.99 0.35
N ASN A 336 -18.37 3.29 -0.55
CA ASN A 336 -18.88 2.90 -1.86
C ASN A 336 -19.61 1.54 -1.85
N GLY A 337 -19.42 0.76 -0.79
CA GLY A 337 -19.99 -0.57 -0.59
C GLY A 337 -19.09 -1.39 0.33
N PHE A 338 -19.22 -2.71 0.26
CA PHE A 338 -18.44 -3.66 1.05
C PHE A 338 -17.86 -4.76 0.15
N LEU A 339 -16.72 -5.30 0.55
CA LEU A 339 -16.23 -6.60 0.12
C LEU A 339 -16.74 -7.62 1.13
N GLU A 340 -17.71 -8.43 0.73
CA GLU A 340 -18.12 -9.60 1.50
C GLU A 340 -17.11 -10.71 1.24
N THR A 341 -16.39 -11.09 2.28
CA THR A 341 -15.36 -12.13 2.29
C THR A 341 -15.94 -13.37 2.96
N ILE A 342 -15.88 -14.51 2.29
CA ILE A 342 -16.36 -15.79 2.82
C ILE A 342 -15.18 -16.75 2.81
N ASP A 343 -14.57 -16.93 3.98
CA ASP A 343 -13.49 -17.88 4.20
C ASP A 343 -14.12 -19.26 4.43
N THR A 344 -14.05 -20.11 3.40
CA THR A 344 -14.62 -21.46 3.41
C THR A 344 -13.87 -22.39 4.36
N SER A 345 -12.58 -22.16 4.60
CA SER A 345 -11.75 -22.98 5.49
C SER A 345 -12.06 -22.74 6.97
N ARG A 346 -12.38 -21.48 7.32
CA ARG A 346 -12.65 -21.06 8.71
C ARG A 346 -14.12 -20.86 9.02
N ASN A 347 -15.01 -21.06 8.04
CA ASN A 347 -16.45 -20.80 8.14
C ASN A 347 -16.75 -19.38 8.65
N LYS A 348 -16.04 -18.37 8.11
CA LYS A 348 -16.16 -16.98 8.54
C LYS A 348 -16.60 -16.09 7.39
N VAL A 349 -17.62 -15.27 7.65
CA VAL A 349 -18.04 -14.20 6.76
C VAL A 349 -17.64 -12.85 7.37
N SER A 350 -16.98 -11.99 6.60
CA SER A 350 -16.61 -10.64 7.04
C SER A 350 -16.97 -9.61 5.96
N TYR A 351 -17.34 -8.40 6.38
CA TYR A 351 -17.70 -7.30 5.48
C TYR A 351 -16.67 -6.17 5.61
N VAL A 352 -15.80 -6.01 4.62
CA VAL A 352 -14.76 -4.98 4.62
C VAL A 352 -15.28 -3.74 3.88
N PRO A 353 -15.36 -2.56 4.52
CA PRO A 353 -15.87 -1.35 3.86
C PRO A 353 -14.91 -0.88 2.77
N VAL A 354 -15.45 -0.49 1.62
CA VAL A 354 -14.69 0.19 0.56
C VAL A 354 -14.89 1.70 0.75
N PRO A 355 -13.85 2.47 1.10
CA PRO A 355 -13.98 3.90 1.36
C PRO A 355 -14.49 4.67 0.14
N TYR A 356 -15.17 5.78 0.41
CA TYR A 356 -15.58 6.76 -0.58
C TYR A 356 -14.68 8.00 -0.49
N ASP A 357 -14.15 8.45 -1.63
CA ASP A 357 -13.19 9.57 -1.69
C ASP A 357 -13.85 10.95 -1.83
N GLY A 358 -15.18 11.05 -1.72
CA GLY A 358 -15.89 12.34 -1.76
C GLY A 358 -16.26 12.86 -3.14
N ASN A 359 -16.04 12.11 -4.23
CA ASN A 359 -16.31 12.56 -5.61
C ASN A 359 -17.82 12.61 -5.92
N THR A 360 -18.30 13.67 -6.57
CA THR A 360 -19.72 13.76 -6.95
C THR A 360 -20.14 12.59 -7.85
N PHE A 361 -21.20 11.89 -7.46
CA PHE A 361 -21.76 10.80 -8.29
C PHE A 361 -22.63 11.36 -9.41
N MET A 362 -22.22 11.08 -10.64
CA MET A 362 -22.98 11.42 -11.85
C MET A 362 -23.57 10.14 -12.47
N TYR A 363 -24.65 10.29 -13.22
CA TYR A 363 -25.24 9.22 -14.04
C TYR A 363 -25.59 7.91 -13.29
N GLU A 364 -26.10 7.99 -12.06
CA GLU A 364 -26.43 6.81 -11.21
C GLU A 364 -27.22 5.71 -11.95
N ASN A 365 -28.13 6.11 -12.85
CA ASN A 365 -28.94 5.18 -13.64
C ASN A 365 -28.11 4.31 -14.59
N TRP A 366 -27.09 4.89 -15.22
CA TRP A 366 -26.20 4.19 -16.14
C TRP A 366 -25.17 3.36 -15.36
N VAL A 367 -24.68 3.88 -14.23
CA VAL A 367 -23.83 3.12 -13.30
C VAL A 367 -24.52 1.84 -12.83
N ALA A 368 -25.81 1.89 -12.50
CA ALA A 368 -26.60 0.73 -12.05
C ALA A 368 -26.75 -0.38 -13.10
N GLU A 369 -26.51 -0.10 -14.39
CA GLU A 369 -26.47 -1.14 -15.42
C GLU A 369 -25.11 -1.88 -15.46
N MET A 370 -24.07 -1.32 -14.84
CA MET A 370 -22.70 -1.84 -14.88
C MET A 370 -22.27 -2.55 -13.59
N THR A 371 -22.84 -2.19 -12.43
CA THR A 371 -22.56 -2.81 -11.11
C THR A 371 -23.70 -2.50 -10.12
N LYS A 372 -23.85 -3.32 -9.07
CA LYS A 372 -24.70 -3.02 -7.90
C LYS A 372 -24.01 -2.08 -6.92
N THR A 373 -22.68 -2.07 -6.91
CA THR A 373 -21.87 -1.22 -6.03
C THR A 373 -21.47 0.06 -6.77
N ARG A 374 -20.45 0.78 -6.27
CA ARG A 374 -19.86 1.93 -6.97
C ARG A 374 -18.43 1.64 -7.43
N PHE A 375 -18.08 0.35 -7.51
CA PHE A 375 -16.77 -0.11 -7.92
C PHE A 375 -16.84 -1.44 -8.67
N HIS A 376 -15.82 -1.72 -9.49
CA HIS A 376 -15.58 -3.02 -10.10
C HIS A 376 -14.56 -3.82 -9.30
N LEU A 377 -14.67 -5.16 -9.33
CA LEU A 377 -13.63 -6.05 -8.79
C LEU A 377 -12.69 -6.50 -9.89
N VAL A 378 -11.39 -6.48 -9.61
CA VAL A 378 -10.37 -7.07 -10.48
C VAL A 378 -9.52 -8.03 -9.66
N PRO A 379 -9.58 -9.35 -9.93
CA PRO A 379 -8.63 -10.28 -9.32
C PRO A 379 -7.22 -9.94 -9.80
N TRP A 380 -6.31 -9.65 -8.87
CA TRP A 380 -4.94 -9.34 -9.21
C TRP A 380 -4.13 -10.64 -9.22
N ASP A 381 -3.88 -11.21 -8.05
CA ASP A 381 -3.21 -12.49 -7.86
C ASP A 381 -4.00 -13.34 -6.85
N ASP A 382 -3.37 -14.39 -6.30
CA ASP A 382 -4.01 -15.26 -5.33
C ASP A 382 -4.13 -14.62 -3.93
N GLU A 383 -3.43 -13.50 -3.68
CA GLU A 383 -3.38 -12.79 -2.40
C GLU A 383 -4.14 -11.46 -2.42
N LYS A 384 -4.22 -10.80 -3.58
CA LYS A 384 -4.73 -9.44 -3.75
C LYS A 384 -5.89 -9.36 -4.72
N VAL A 385 -6.88 -8.56 -4.34
CA VAL A 385 -7.98 -8.12 -5.20
C VAL A 385 -7.99 -6.59 -5.27
N LEU A 386 -8.30 -6.05 -6.43
CA LEU A 386 -8.47 -4.60 -6.61
C LEU A 386 -9.95 -4.22 -6.65
N THR A 387 -10.25 -3.04 -6.11
CA THR A 387 -11.51 -2.33 -6.39
C THR A 387 -11.21 -1.10 -7.23
N ILE A 388 -11.93 -0.91 -8.33
CA ILE A 388 -11.83 0.29 -9.17
C ILE A 388 -13.12 1.08 -9.04
N GLU A 389 -13.04 2.28 -8.50
CA GLU A 389 -14.19 3.18 -8.36
C GLU A 389 -14.68 3.65 -9.74
N ILE A 390 -15.99 3.64 -9.95
CA ILE A 390 -16.56 3.96 -11.26
C ILE A 390 -16.36 5.42 -11.63
N ASN A 391 -16.56 6.32 -10.66
CA ASN A 391 -16.34 7.75 -10.82
C ASN A 391 -15.12 8.18 -9.98
N GLY A 392 -14.28 9.05 -10.53
CA GLY A 392 -13.17 9.66 -9.80
C GLY A 392 -11.86 8.86 -9.74
N GLY A 393 -11.71 7.75 -10.47
CA GLY A 393 -10.39 7.16 -10.76
C GLY A 393 -9.62 6.55 -9.59
N SER A 394 -10.30 6.22 -8.49
CA SER A 394 -9.66 5.62 -7.32
C SER A 394 -9.57 4.10 -7.46
N ILE A 395 -8.35 3.57 -7.33
CA ILE A 395 -8.06 2.13 -7.38
C ILE A 395 -7.51 1.73 -6.01
N ARG A 396 -7.99 0.62 -5.44
CA ARG A 396 -7.58 0.17 -4.10
C ARG A 396 -7.25 -1.31 -4.14
N SER A 397 -6.14 -1.69 -3.53
CA SER A 397 -5.76 -3.10 -3.35
C SER A 397 -6.08 -3.58 -1.96
N TYR A 398 -6.60 -4.79 -1.87
CA TYR A 398 -6.93 -5.45 -0.61
C TYR A 398 -6.30 -6.84 -0.55
N GLU A 399 -5.78 -7.19 0.61
CA GLU A 399 -5.47 -8.57 0.98
C GLU A 399 -6.53 -9.02 1.97
N LEU A 400 -7.26 -10.08 1.61
CA LEU A 400 -8.46 -10.51 2.34
C LEU A 400 -8.36 -11.94 2.85
N GLU A 401 -7.44 -12.73 2.28
CA GLU A 401 -7.18 -14.08 2.76
C GLU A 401 -6.33 -14.00 4.03
N MET A 402 -6.73 -14.69 5.10
CA MET A 402 -6.05 -14.50 6.38
C MET A 402 -4.63 -15.08 6.43
N SER A 403 -4.30 -16.05 5.57
CA SER A 403 -2.95 -16.62 5.52
C SER A 403 -1.94 -15.59 5.01
N SER A 404 -2.23 -14.94 3.88
CA SER A 404 -1.42 -13.86 3.30
C SER A 404 -1.45 -12.61 4.16
N LEU A 405 -2.63 -12.21 4.67
CA LEU A 405 -2.76 -11.06 5.57
C LEU A 405 -1.95 -11.23 6.86
N GLY A 406 -1.88 -12.45 7.41
CA GLY A 406 -1.07 -12.77 8.59
C GLY A 406 0.42 -12.59 8.33
N LYS A 407 0.93 -13.10 7.19
CA LYS A 407 2.32 -12.91 6.78
C LYS A 407 2.62 -11.41 6.60
N SER A 408 1.78 -10.69 5.85
CA SER A 408 1.91 -9.25 5.65
C SER A 408 1.88 -8.47 6.96
N PHE A 409 1.10 -8.91 7.95
CA PHE A 409 1.04 -8.28 9.27
C PHE A 409 2.33 -8.47 10.05
N ASP A 410 2.90 -9.67 10.01
CA ASP A 410 4.17 -9.96 10.68
C ASP A 410 5.33 -9.23 9.98
N ASP A 411 5.32 -9.17 8.65
CA ASP A 411 6.27 -8.36 7.87
C ASP A 411 6.15 -6.88 8.23
N TRP A 412 4.92 -6.38 8.30
CA TRP A 412 4.64 -5.01 8.71
C TRP A 412 5.10 -4.71 10.13
N LYS A 413 4.89 -5.62 11.09
CA LYS A 413 5.40 -5.47 12.46
C LYS A 413 6.93 -5.37 12.49
N ARG A 414 7.61 -6.21 11.69
CA ARG A 414 9.08 -6.17 11.55
C ARG A 414 9.54 -4.85 10.96
N MET A 415 8.86 -4.35 9.92
CA MET A 415 9.21 -3.08 9.25
C MET A 415 8.90 -1.83 10.10
N THR A 416 7.81 -1.84 10.87
CA THR A 416 7.37 -0.67 11.65
C THR A 416 7.96 -0.59 13.05
N GLY A 417 8.76 -1.59 13.45
CA GLY A 417 9.34 -1.69 14.78
C GLY A 417 8.32 -1.88 15.89
N ALA A 418 7.13 -2.40 15.55
CA ALA A 418 6.09 -2.78 16.51
C ALA A 418 6.39 -4.15 17.15
N ALA A 419 7.21 -4.97 16.51
CA ALA A 419 8.03 -5.93 17.24
C ALA A 419 9.19 -5.15 17.88
N GLU A 420 9.48 -5.41 19.15
CA GLU A 420 10.72 -4.97 19.81
C GLU A 420 11.94 -5.66 19.18
N ASP A 421 12.09 -5.67 17.85
CA ASP A 421 13.15 -6.40 17.20
C ASP A 421 14.34 -5.49 16.94
N GLU A 422 15.29 -5.59 17.87
CA GLU A 422 16.68 -5.21 17.72
C GLU A 422 17.34 -5.99 16.57
N LYS A 423 17.14 -5.54 15.32
CA LYS A 423 17.79 -6.07 14.10
C LYS A 423 17.38 -7.52 13.77
N LEU A 424 17.29 -7.82 12.48
CA LEU A 424 17.04 -9.16 11.91
C LEU A 424 18.12 -10.15 12.38
N ARG A 425 17.91 -10.81 13.53
CA ARG A 425 18.77 -11.87 14.05
C ARG A 425 17.94 -13.12 14.25
N MET A 426 18.54 -14.27 14.00
CA MET A 426 17.85 -15.54 14.24
C MET A 426 17.85 -15.80 15.76
N GLU A 427 16.65 -15.96 16.33
CA GLU A 427 16.49 -16.46 17.69
C GLU A 427 16.36 -17.98 17.65
N PHE A 428 17.23 -18.69 18.36
CA PHE A 428 17.22 -20.14 18.47
C PHE A 428 16.80 -20.55 19.87
N ASP A 429 15.63 -21.17 20.01
CA ASP A 429 15.22 -21.75 21.29
C ASP A 429 16.08 -22.98 21.59
N ARG A 430 16.74 -22.99 22.76
CA ARG A 430 17.43 -24.18 23.25
C ARG A 430 16.43 -25.28 23.59
N ASN A 431 16.76 -26.52 23.25
CA ASN A 431 15.95 -27.67 23.66
C ASN A 431 15.91 -27.75 25.20
N PRO A 432 14.73 -27.95 25.83
CA PRO A 432 14.62 -28.19 27.27
C PRO A 432 15.64 -29.17 27.85
N ASP A 433 16.01 -30.21 27.09
CA ASP A 433 16.97 -31.24 27.53
C ASP A 433 18.42 -30.75 27.61
N ASP A 434 18.75 -29.61 26.97
CA ASP A 434 20.10 -29.04 26.95
C ASP A 434 20.36 -28.08 28.14
N VAL A 435 19.36 -27.88 29.01
CA VAL A 435 19.46 -26.99 30.17
C VAL A 435 20.12 -27.70 31.34
N ASP A 436 21.34 -27.28 31.64
CA ASP A 436 22.13 -27.80 32.75
C ASP A 436 22.19 -26.79 33.91
N PHE A 437 21.39 -27.03 34.96
CA PHE A 437 21.35 -26.16 36.15
C PHE A 437 22.59 -26.28 37.03
N GLU A 438 23.43 -27.32 36.87
CA GLU A 438 24.68 -27.44 37.64
C GLU A 438 25.71 -26.38 37.20
N LYS A 439 25.52 -25.77 36.02
CA LYS A 439 26.31 -24.63 35.54
C LYS A 439 25.93 -23.29 36.17
N LEU A 440 24.84 -23.21 36.94
CA LEU A 440 24.48 -22.00 37.67
C LEU A 440 25.43 -21.76 38.83
N ASP A 441 25.98 -20.55 38.87
CA ASP A 441 26.94 -20.10 39.86
C ASP A 441 26.75 -18.59 40.06
N GLU A 442 27.60 -17.95 40.85
CA GLU A 442 27.52 -16.53 41.09
C GLU A 442 27.62 -15.70 39.79
N PRO A 443 26.76 -14.68 39.65
CA PRO A 443 26.77 -13.80 38.48
C PRO A 443 28.10 -13.08 38.36
N LYS A 444 28.58 -12.93 37.12
CA LYS A 444 29.84 -12.24 36.79
C LYS A 444 29.71 -11.50 35.46
N LEU A 445 30.63 -10.59 35.17
CA LEU A 445 30.61 -9.83 33.91
C LEU A 445 30.92 -10.69 32.69
N GLY A 446 31.87 -11.62 32.82
CA GLY A 446 32.49 -12.31 31.70
C GLY A 446 33.75 -11.58 31.20
N LYS A 447 34.55 -12.25 30.38
CA LYS A 447 35.76 -11.71 29.75
C LYS A 447 35.40 -11.02 28.43
N PHE A 448 36.15 -9.99 28.05
CA PHE A 448 36.06 -9.35 26.75
C PHE A 448 36.77 -10.18 25.69
N ASP A 449 36.13 -10.42 24.55
CA ASP A 449 36.72 -11.08 23.37
C ASP A 449 37.18 -10.03 22.35
N PRO A 450 38.51 -9.85 22.12
CA PRO A 450 39.02 -8.91 21.12
C PRO A 450 38.61 -9.23 19.67
N SER A 451 38.29 -10.50 19.37
CA SER A 451 37.88 -10.93 18.03
C SER A 451 36.39 -10.80 17.79
N ASN A 452 35.61 -10.46 18.82
CA ASN A 452 34.15 -10.46 18.83
C ASN A 452 33.56 -11.73 18.17
N ALA A 453 34.12 -12.91 18.46
CA ALA A 453 33.63 -14.16 17.91
C ALA A 453 32.27 -14.55 18.52
N PRO A 454 31.40 -15.28 17.80
CA PRO A 454 30.11 -15.71 18.32
C PRO A 454 30.30 -16.80 19.39
N HIS A 455 29.86 -16.52 20.62
CA HIS A 455 29.89 -17.46 21.74
C HIS A 455 28.47 -17.77 22.21
N HIS A 456 28.10 -19.06 22.28
CA HIS A 456 26.81 -19.49 22.80
C HIS A 456 26.95 -20.55 23.90
N GLY A 457 26.06 -20.53 24.90
CA GLY A 457 25.92 -21.63 25.86
C GLY A 457 26.95 -21.74 26.99
N GLY A 458 27.97 -20.88 27.02
CA GLY A 458 29.03 -20.87 28.03
C GLY A 458 28.86 -19.81 29.13
N ASN A 459 29.87 -19.67 29.99
CA ASN A 459 29.91 -18.69 31.09
C ASN A 459 31.21 -17.87 31.12
N GLN A 460 31.93 -17.80 30.00
CA GLN A 460 33.26 -17.20 29.96
C GLN A 460 33.24 -15.76 29.44
N TRP A 461 32.42 -15.48 28.41
CA TRP A 461 32.51 -14.25 27.63
C TRP A 461 31.36 -13.29 27.94
N MET A 462 31.68 -12.00 28.03
CA MET A 462 30.68 -10.94 28.10
C MET A 462 30.09 -10.72 26.70
N GLY A 463 28.76 -10.70 26.58
CA GLY A 463 28.06 -10.54 25.31
C GLY A 463 27.76 -11.84 24.56
N GLY A 464 28.07 -13.01 25.14
CA GLY A 464 27.66 -14.31 24.59
C GLY A 464 26.14 -14.53 24.67
N THR A 465 25.62 -15.46 23.87
CA THR A 465 24.17 -15.75 23.81
C THR A 465 23.80 -17.09 24.45
N GLY A 466 22.65 -17.20 25.12
CA GLY A 466 22.19 -18.46 25.72
C GLY A 466 23.10 -19.05 26.79
N GLY A 467 23.93 -18.23 27.45
CA GLY A 467 24.93 -18.65 28.43
C GLY A 467 24.43 -18.68 29.88
N TYR A 468 25.37 -18.95 30.80
CA TYR A 468 25.13 -19.01 32.25
C TYR A 468 25.96 -17.94 32.97
N ASN A 469 25.38 -17.27 33.95
CA ASN A 469 26.03 -16.38 34.93
C ASN A 469 26.75 -15.13 34.38
N THR A 470 26.94 -15.00 33.07
CA THR A 470 27.63 -13.85 32.43
C THR A 470 26.67 -12.82 31.85
N ALA A 471 27.13 -11.57 31.70
CA ALA A 471 26.35 -10.54 31.01
C ALA A 471 26.23 -10.90 29.53
N GLY A 472 25.01 -10.95 28.99
CA GLY A 472 24.75 -11.47 27.64
C GLY A 472 23.27 -11.49 27.28
N MET A 473 22.94 -11.97 26.09
CA MET A 473 21.55 -12.07 25.59
C MET A 473 21.03 -13.51 25.69
N GLY A 474 19.76 -13.71 26.00
CA GLY A 474 19.11 -15.03 25.99
C GLY A 474 19.55 -16.06 27.06
N GLY A 475 20.51 -15.74 27.94
CA GLY A 475 21.01 -16.64 28.99
C GLY A 475 20.28 -16.58 30.34
N ILE A 476 20.78 -17.31 31.34
CA ILE A 476 20.26 -17.33 32.72
C ILE A 476 21.36 -17.03 33.76
N GLY A 477 20.97 -16.46 34.90
CA GLY A 477 21.89 -16.17 36.01
C GLY A 477 22.85 -15.00 35.81
N GLY A 478 22.88 -14.35 34.64
CA GLY A 478 23.73 -13.19 34.36
C GLY A 478 23.25 -11.87 35.00
N PRO A 479 24.15 -10.89 35.22
CA PRO A 479 23.82 -9.65 35.93
C PRO A 479 22.94 -8.68 35.11
N PHE A 480 23.20 -8.52 33.81
CA PHE A 480 22.45 -7.63 32.92
C PHE A 480 22.61 -8.08 31.47
N ARG A 481 21.79 -7.49 30.57
CA ARG A 481 21.88 -7.74 29.14
C ARG A 481 23.02 -6.95 28.51
N LEU A 482 23.84 -7.65 27.73
CA LEU A 482 24.92 -7.07 26.95
C LEU A 482 24.85 -7.68 25.56
N ASP A 483 24.64 -6.85 24.55
CA ASP A 483 24.57 -7.27 23.16
C ASP A 483 25.92 -7.07 22.46
N ALA A 484 26.45 -8.13 21.87
CA ALA A 484 27.70 -8.14 21.10
C ALA A 484 27.50 -8.26 19.57
N GLY A 485 26.25 -8.26 19.08
CA GLY A 485 25.97 -8.27 17.64
C GLY A 485 25.63 -9.64 17.02
N HIS A 486 25.51 -10.70 17.82
CA HIS A 486 25.36 -12.09 17.35
C HIS A 486 23.93 -12.63 17.45
N ASP A 487 23.64 -13.74 16.75
CA ASP A 487 22.38 -14.48 16.85
C ASP A 487 22.10 -14.97 18.28
N VAL A 488 20.85 -14.87 18.70
CA VAL A 488 20.45 -15.05 20.10
C VAL A 488 19.96 -16.48 20.33
N HIS A 489 20.72 -17.26 21.08
CA HIS A 489 20.27 -18.56 21.58
C HIS A 489 19.48 -18.33 22.86
N GLN A 490 18.18 -18.57 22.85
CA GLN A 490 17.31 -18.28 23.98
C GLN A 490 17.16 -19.50 24.90
N MET A 491 17.42 -19.29 26.19
CA MET A 491 17.11 -20.26 27.23
C MET A 491 15.59 -20.40 27.38
N PRO A 492 15.07 -21.63 27.58
CA PRO A 492 13.64 -21.84 27.83
C PRO A 492 13.13 -21.07 29.05
N ASP A 493 11.86 -20.67 29.02
CA ASP A 493 11.27 -19.87 30.10
C ASP A 493 11.25 -20.58 31.46
N PHE A 494 11.10 -21.92 31.48
CA PHE A 494 11.19 -22.69 32.74
C PHE A 494 12.58 -22.54 33.38
N ALA A 495 13.64 -22.45 32.58
CA ALA A 495 15.01 -22.32 33.07
C ALA A 495 15.25 -20.93 33.69
N LYS A 496 14.68 -19.88 33.08
CA LYS A 496 14.72 -18.51 33.62
C LYS A 496 13.99 -18.41 34.97
N GLN A 497 12.88 -19.14 35.14
CA GLN A 497 12.07 -19.13 36.36
C GLN A 497 12.71 -19.92 37.52
N GLN A 498 13.50 -20.94 37.22
CA GLN A 498 14.15 -21.80 38.22
C GLN A 498 15.48 -21.25 38.77
N VAL A 499 15.91 -20.06 38.34
CA VAL A 499 17.13 -19.42 38.87
C VAL A 499 16.95 -19.10 40.37
N PRO A 500 17.82 -19.60 41.27
CA PRO A 500 17.73 -19.34 42.70
C PRO A 500 17.71 -17.84 43.06
N HIS A 501 16.88 -17.48 44.04
CA HIS A 501 16.69 -16.08 44.44
C HIS A 501 17.99 -15.37 44.88
N HIS A 502 18.94 -16.10 45.49
CA HIS A 502 20.22 -15.52 45.92
C HIS A 502 21.11 -15.13 44.72
N ILE A 503 21.05 -15.86 43.60
CA ILE A 503 21.75 -15.52 42.34
C ILE A 503 21.10 -14.29 41.72
N LEU A 504 19.77 -14.22 41.64
CA LEU A 504 19.04 -13.05 41.13
C LEU A 504 19.33 -11.79 41.95
N LYS A 505 19.43 -11.90 43.28
CA LYS A 505 19.78 -10.79 44.15
C LYS A 505 21.20 -10.29 43.88
N LYS A 506 22.20 -11.18 43.82
CA LYS A 506 23.59 -10.83 43.47
C LYS A 506 23.69 -10.24 42.06
N ALA A 507 22.93 -10.77 41.10
CA ALA A 507 22.89 -10.28 39.73
C ALA A 507 22.42 -8.82 39.68
N ARG A 508 21.37 -8.49 40.45
CA ARG A 508 20.88 -7.11 40.63
C ARG A 508 21.90 -6.20 41.29
N GLU A 509 22.60 -6.67 42.32
CA GLU A 509 23.65 -5.89 43.00
C GLU A 509 24.81 -5.56 42.03
N ILE A 510 25.28 -6.54 41.26
CA ILE A 510 26.31 -6.34 40.23
C ILE A 510 25.80 -5.38 39.14
N ALA A 511 24.54 -5.54 38.69
CA ALA A 511 23.95 -4.63 37.71
C ALA A 511 23.87 -3.20 38.20
N GLN A 512 23.50 -2.96 39.46
CA GLN A 512 23.45 -1.63 40.06
C GLN A 512 24.84 -1.00 40.15
N VAL A 513 25.85 -1.77 40.58
CA VAL A 513 27.24 -1.30 40.67
C VAL A 513 27.79 -0.94 39.29
N GLU A 514 27.56 -1.78 38.29
CA GLU A 514 28.03 -1.58 36.92
C GLU A 514 27.25 -0.48 36.19
N TYR A 515 25.95 -0.34 36.46
CA TYR A 515 25.16 0.80 36.00
C TYR A 515 25.71 2.11 36.57
N ALA A 516 25.96 2.17 37.88
CA ALA A 516 26.56 3.34 38.54
C ALA A 516 28.00 3.61 38.07
N LYS A 517 28.74 2.58 37.65
CA LYS A 517 30.08 2.72 37.05
C LYS A 517 29.99 3.28 35.64
N LYS A 518 29.12 2.74 34.78
CA LYS A 518 28.86 3.27 33.44
C LYS A 518 28.39 4.72 33.48
N LEU A 519 27.47 5.05 34.39
CA LEU A 519 27.02 6.42 34.61
C LEU A 519 28.19 7.35 34.97
N ARG A 520 29.11 6.91 35.84
CA ARG A 520 30.34 7.66 36.16
C ARG A 520 31.28 7.78 34.96
N GLU A 521 31.46 6.74 34.16
CA GLU A 521 32.31 6.76 32.96
C GLU A 521 31.83 7.78 31.93
N ILE A 522 30.51 7.92 31.76
CA ILE A 522 29.92 8.94 30.88
C ILE A 522 29.63 10.26 31.62
N ASN A 523 30.11 10.45 32.86
CA ASN A 523 29.84 11.62 33.70
C ASN A 523 28.35 11.99 33.85
N MET A 524 27.45 11.01 33.80
CA MET A 524 25.99 11.18 33.94
C MET A 524 25.57 10.86 35.38
N SER A 525 24.73 11.72 35.99
CA SER A 525 24.10 11.41 37.28
C SER A 525 22.87 10.51 37.10
N GLU A 526 22.43 9.81 38.15
CA GLU A 526 21.18 9.01 38.10
C GLU A 526 19.96 9.88 37.73
N TYR A 527 19.90 11.11 38.27
CA TYR A 527 18.86 12.09 37.93
C TYR A 527 18.87 12.45 36.44
N ASP A 528 20.07 12.61 35.87
CA ASP A 528 20.25 12.91 34.45
C ASP A 528 19.83 11.75 33.55
N ALA A 529 20.17 10.52 33.95
CA ALA A 529 19.77 9.31 33.24
C ALA A 529 18.24 9.17 33.21
N ASP A 530 17.57 9.36 34.35
CA ASP A 530 16.10 9.35 34.44
C ASP A 530 15.46 10.46 33.60
N GLY A 531 16.06 11.65 33.59
CA GLY A 531 15.60 12.77 32.77
C GLY A 531 15.69 12.46 31.27
N TYR A 532 16.81 11.89 30.82
CA TYR A 532 17.01 11.45 29.44
C TYR A 532 16.03 10.34 29.05
N GLU A 533 15.88 9.32 29.89
CA GLU A 533 15.03 8.16 29.64
C GLU A 533 13.56 8.54 29.42
N LYS A 534 13.06 9.55 30.14
CA LYS A 534 11.69 10.08 29.96
C LYS A 534 11.44 10.64 28.55
N ILE A 535 12.43 11.31 27.96
CA ILE A 535 12.34 11.85 26.61
C ILE A 535 12.56 10.71 25.60
N TRP A 536 13.57 9.86 25.85
CA TRP A 536 13.93 8.71 25.02
C TRP A 536 12.75 7.78 24.76
N LYS A 537 11.98 7.40 25.79
CA LYS A 537 10.81 6.53 25.67
C LYS A 537 9.79 7.01 24.65
N LYS A 538 9.64 8.33 24.48
CA LYS A 538 8.70 8.90 23.50
C LYS A 538 9.24 8.88 22.08
N VAL A 539 10.57 9.00 21.92
CA VAL A 539 11.20 9.23 20.62
C VAL A 539 11.93 8.02 20.04
N HIS A 540 12.21 6.97 20.82
CA HIS A 540 13.00 5.83 20.36
C HIS A 540 12.43 5.13 19.11
N VAL A 541 11.11 4.85 19.08
CA VAL A 541 10.41 4.26 17.92
C VAL A 541 10.37 5.25 16.74
N PRO A 542 9.91 6.51 16.90
CA PRO A 542 10.01 7.52 15.84
C PRO A 542 11.42 7.73 15.28
N SER A 543 12.47 7.67 16.13
CA SER A 543 13.87 7.83 15.72
C SER A 543 14.30 6.70 14.79
N LYS A 544 13.93 5.45 15.10
CA LYS A 544 14.19 4.30 14.22
C LYS A 544 13.49 4.45 12.87
N LYS A 545 12.23 4.91 12.85
CA LYS A 545 11.49 5.17 11.61
C LYS A 545 12.17 6.23 10.75
N LEU A 546 12.56 7.35 11.36
CA LEU A 546 13.31 8.40 10.66
C LEU A 546 14.65 7.88 10.13
N SER A 547 15.36 7.07 10.92
CA SER A 547 16.60 6.43 10.51
C SER A 547 16.38 5.52 9.28
N ALA A 548 15.33 4.69 9.27
CA ALA A 548 15.00 3.82 8.14
C ALA A 548 14.59 4.61 6.88
N VAL A 549 13.85 5.72 7.04
CA VAL A 549 13.53 6.63 5.94
C VAL A 549 14.82 7.13 5.27
N ILE A 550 15.81 7.56 6.07
CA ILE A 550 17.12 8.00 5.57
C ILE A 550 17.82 6.86 4.81
N ASP A 551 17.82 5.63 5.32
CA ASP A 551 18.43 4.48 4.65
C ASP A 551 17.76 4.15 3.30
N GLN A 552 16.44 4.22 3.24
CA GLN A 552 15.67 3.96 2.02
C GLN A 552 15.93 5.01 0.93
N LEU A 553 16.06 6.27 1.32
CA LEU A 553 16.34 7.36 0.39
C LEU A 553 17.75 7.23 -0.21
N GLU A 554 18.74 6.87 0.61
CA GLU A 554 20.10 6.55 0.15
C GLU A 554 20.12 5.36 -0.82
N ALA A 555 19.37 4.29 -0.51
CA ALA A 555 19.26 3.13 -1.39
C ALA A 555 18.66 3.50 -2.76
N LYS A 556 17.58 4.28 -2.77
CA LYS A 556 16.94 4.75 -4.01
C LYS A 556 17.83 5.68 -4.84
N LYS A 557 18.69 6.48 -4.20
CA LYS A 557 19.66 7.35 -4.91
C LYS A 557 20.70 6.52 -5.66
N LYS A 558 21.16 5.41 -5.06
CA LYS A 558 22.13 4.46 -5.66
C LYS A 558 21.57 3.60 -6.80
N GLU A 559 20.25 3.44 -6.89
CA GLU A 559 19.59 2.67 -7.96
C GLU A 559 19.39 3.45 -9.28
N ARG A 560 19.80 4.72 -9.34
CA ARG A 560 19.59 5.57 -10.52
C ARG A 560 20.66 5.31 -11.61
N GLU A 561 20.19 4.69 -12.69
CA GLU A 561 20.78 4.45 -14.03
C GLU A 561 22.02 3.54 -14.19
N TRP A 562 21.75 2.30 -14.63
CA TRP A 562 22.62 1.59 -15.60
C TRP A 562 21.83 1.36 -16.89
N THR A 563 21.88 2.30 -17.82
CA THR A 563 21.30 2.12 -19.15
C THR A 563 22.24 1.23 -19.98
N LYS A 564 22.08 -0.09 -19.92
CA LYS A 564 22.81 -0.99 -20.82
C LYS A 564 22.31 -0.76 -22.26
N HIS A 565 23.25 -0.48 -23.18
CA HIS A 565 23.11 -0.36 -24.64
C HIS A 565 22.81 1.03 -25.26
N GLN A 566 23.32 2.13 -24.70
CA GLN A 566 23.54 3.35 -25.50
C GLN A 566 25.04 3.56 -25.80
N THR A 567 25.37 3.88 -27.06
CA THR A 567 26.74 4.11 -27.54
C THR A 567 27.10 5.60 -27.64
N THR A 568 26.28 6.51 -27.12
CA THR A 568 26.60 7.95 -27.10
C THR A 568 25.90 8.63 -25.93
N GLY A 569 26.73 9.15 -25.03
CA GLY A 569 26.43 9.86 -23.80
C GLY A 569 27.73 9.85 -23.02
N ASP A 570 28.47 10.96 -23.01
CA ASP A 570 29.77 11.03 -22.34
C ASP A 570 29.59 10.64 -20.87
N LEU A 571 30.29 9.58 -20.46
CA LEU A 571 30.50 9.27 -19.06
C LEU A 571 31.21 10.48 -18.44
N ASP A 572 30.53 11.16 -17.54
CA ASP A 572 31.14 12.22 -16.75
C ASP A 572 32.12 11.56 -15.77
N ASP A 573 33.39 11.46 -16.17
CA ASP A 573 34.47 10.84 -15.39
C ASP A 573 34.62 11.50 -13.98
N GLY A 574 34.09 12.72 -13.78
CA GLY A 574 34.00 13.35 -12.45
C GLY A 574 33.04 12.62 -11.50
N LYS A 575 31.91 12.13 -11.99
CA LYS A 575 30.88 11.44 -11.18
C LYS A 575 31.22 9.99 -10.85
N LEU A 576 32.08 9.38 -11.65
CA LEU A 576 32.64 8.05 -11.39
C LEU A 576 33.58 8.06 -10.16
N ILE A 577 34.19 9.20 -9.86
CA ILE A 577 35.02 9.40 -8.65
C ILE A 577 34.12 9.67 -7.43
N GLU A 578 33.02 10.41 -7.59
CA GLU A 578 32.03 10.69 -6.53
C GLU A 578 31.35 9.42 -5.97
N GLY A 579 31.08 8.42 -6.83
CA GLY A 579 30.57 7.12 -6.42
C GLY A 579 31.54 6.30 -5.54
N VAL A 580 32.83 6.66 -5.49
CA VAL A 580 33.86 5.99 -4.67
C VAL A 580 34.13 6.75 -3.37
N THR A 581 33.87 8.06 -3.31
CA THR A 581 34.11 8.89 -2.11
C THR A 581 32.89 9.13 -1.22
N GLY A 582 31.69 8.77 -1.68
CA GLY A 582 30.44 8.97 -0.94
C GLY A 582 29.93 10.40 -1.09
N GLU A 583 28.79 10.55 -1.75
CA GLU A 583 28.01 11.78 -1.81
C GLU A 583 27.61 12.23 -0.40
N GLN A 584 27.77 13.51 -0.07
CA GLN A 584 27.52 14.07 1.27
C GLN A 584 26.41 15.13 1.22
N ASN A 585 25.34 14.91 1.99
CA ASN A 585 24.28 15.89 2.18
C ASN A 585 24.48 16.65 3.50
N ILE A 586 24.09 17.92 3.58
CA ILE A 586 24.13 18.69 4.83
C ILE A 586 22.76 19.24 5.24
N TYR A 587 22.36 18.94 6.47
CA TYR A 587 21.12 19.43 7.09
C TYR A 587 21.41 20.40 8.22
N ARG A 588 20.93 21.63 8.07
CA ARG A 588 20.95 22.63 9.13
C ARG A 588 19.57 22.80 9.73
N ILE A 589 19.46 22.56 11.03
CA ILE A 589 18.19 22.66 11.75
C ILE A 589 18.27 23.79 12.76
N SER A 590 17.43 24.81 12.59
CA SER A 590 17.33 25.96 13.50
C SER A 590 16.10 25.85 14.37
N PHE A 591 16.29 25.59 15.67
CA PHE A 591 15.20 25.48 16.64
C PHE A 591 14.91 26.81 17.35
N ASP A 592 13.63 27.12 17.50
CA ASP A 592 13.18 28.15 18.43
C ASP A 592 13.53 27.77 19.87
N VAL A 593 14.42 28.56 20.45
CA VAL A 593 14.87 28.47 21.85
C VAL A 593 14.59 29.79 22.57
N SER A 594 13.52 30.49 22.18
CA SER A 594 13.08 31.73 22.83
C SER A 594 12.39 31.49 24.17
N GLY A 595 12.21 32.58 24.95
CA GLY A 595 11.56 32.51 26.26
C GLY A 595 10.08 32.08 26.23
N SER A 596 9.39 32.21 25.07
CA SER A 596 8.02 31.70 24.93
C SER A 596 7.99 30.17 25.03
N MET A 597 9.02 29.50 24.54
CA MET A 597 9.18 28.06 24.62
C MET A 597 9.15 27.58 26.07
N TYR A 598 9.92 28.23 26.95
CA TYR A 598 9.94 27.90 28.37
C TYR A 598 8.64 28.29 29.08
N ARG A 599 8.16 29.53 28.87
CA ARG A 599 6.99 30.09 29.58
C ARG A 599 5.71 29.30 29.35
N PHE A 600 5.47 28.86 28.12
CA PHE A 600 4.22 28.22 27.75
C PHE A 600 4.30 26.69 27.69
N ASN A 601 5.46 26.11 27.99
CA ASN A 601 5.64 24.66 27.98
C ASN A 601 4.63 23.93 28.89
N GLY A 602 4.23 24.53 30.01
CA GLY A 602 3.22 23.97 30.91
C GLY A 602 1.80 23.88 30.31
N TYR A 603 1.52 24.60 29.23
CA TYR A 603 0.21 24.63 28.57
C TYR A 603 0.14 23.70 27.35
N ASP A 604 1.15 23.76 26.46
CA ASP A 604 1.11 23.07 25.15
C ASP A 604 2.31 22.14 24.90
N GLN A 605 3.21 22.02 25.88
CA GLN A 605 4.42 21.21 25.81
C GLN A 605 5.34 21.58 24.63
N ARG A 606 5.28 22.82 24.10
CA ARG A 606 6.06 23.22 22.91
C ARG A 606 7.58 23.01 23.06
N LEU A 607 8.14 23.35 24.23
CA LEU A 607 9.56 23.10 24.50
C LEU A 607 9.84 21.60 24.63
N GLY A 608 8.94 20.84 25.27
CA GLY A 608 9.02 19.38 25.31
C GLY A 608 9.10 18.77 23.91
N LYS A 609 8.23 19.21 22.99
CA LYS A 609 8.22 18.76 21.59
C LYS A 609 9.49 19.15 20.83
N THR A 610 10.02 20.34 21.07
CA THR A 610 11.32 20.79 20.50
C THR A 610 12.47 19.90 20.97
N LEU A 611 12.53 19.56 22.25
CA LEU A 611 13.57 18.69 22.82
C LEU A 611 13.45 17.25 22.30
N GLU A 612 12.23 16.74 22.20
CA GLU A 612 11.92 15.45 21.60
C GLU A 612 12.35 15.42 20.12
N ALA A 613 12.03 16.46 19.34
CA ALA A 613 12.45 16.58 17.94
C ALA A 613 13.98 16.62 17.80
N ALA A 614 14.67 17.43 18.60
CA ALA A 614 16.13 17.51 18.59
C ALA A 614 16.77 16.16 18.96
N LEU A 615 16.27 15.48 20.00
CA LEU A 615 16.76 14.16 20.40
C LEU A 615 16.54 13.12 19.31
N MET A 616 15.36 13.12 18.68
CA MET A 616 15.01 12.21 17.60
C MET A 616 15.95 12.39 16.40
N THR A 617 16.22 13.64 15.99
CA THR A 617 17.18 13.96 14.92
C THR A 617 18.59 13.47 15.25
N MET A 618 19.12 13.80 16.44
CA MET A 618 20.47 13.37 16.85
C MET A 618 20.60 11.85 16.97
N THR A 619 19.50 11.15 17.23
CA THR A 619 19.48 9.68 17.33
C THR A 619 19.37 9.05 15.94
N ALA A 620 18.49 9.56 15.08
CA ALA A 620 18.25 8.97 13.77
C ALA A 620 19.47 9.06 12.84
N LEU A 621 20.28 10.11 13.02
CA LEU A 621 21.53 10.38 12.29
C LEU A 621 22.77 9.77 12.96
N ASP A 622 22.61 9.10 14.11
CA ASP A 622 23.73 8.46 14.80
C ASP A 622 24.34 7.35 13.93
N GLY A 623 25.66 7.38 13.76
CA GLY A 623 26.39 6.44 12.91
C GLY A 623 26.19 6.64 11.39
N LYS A 624 25.51 7.72 10.96
CA LYS A 624 25.27 8.05 9.53
C LYS A 624 26.00 9.29 9.06
N THR A 625 26.91 9.82 9.88
CA THR A 625 27.58 11.10 9.67
C THR A 625 28.51 11.11 8.45
N ASP A 626 28.96 9.94 7.99
CA ASP A 626 29.79 9.84 6.77
C ASP A 626 28.99 10.15 5.50
N GLN A 627 27.66 9.94 5.54
CA GLN A 627 26.72 10.14 4.43
C GLN A 627 25.92 11.44 4.59
N VAL A 628 25.57 11.77 5.83
CA VAL A 628 24.73 12.91 6.17
C VAL A 628 25.37 13.76 7.26
N GLN A 629 25.86 14.93 6.88
CA GLN A 629 26.30 15.96 7.81
C GLN A 629 25.09 16.71 8.37
N TYR A 630 25.16 17.12 9.65
CA TYR A 630 24.12 17.95 10.22
C TYR A 630 24.63 18.89 11.31
N ASP A 631 23.98 20.04 11.44
CA ASP A 631 24.15 20.91 12.59
C ASP A 631 22.82 21.36 13.18
N ILE A 632 22.87 21.67 14.47
CA ILE A 632 21.71 22.12 15.23
C ILE A 632 22.09 23.47 15.82
N ILE A 633 21.34 24.49 15.41
CA ILE A 633 21.41 25.84 15.96
C ILE A 633 20.06 26.18 16.59
N GLY A 634 20.00 27.28 17.34
CA GLY A 634 18.73 27.87 17.71
C GLY A 634 18.71 29.37 17.62
N HIS A 635 17.49 29.91 17.67
CA HIS A 635 17.22 31.34 17.61
C HIS A 635 16.35 31.77 18.80
N SER A 636 16.55 33.01 19.24
CA SER A 636 15.90 33.60 20.41
C SER A 636 15.96 35.13 20.35
N GLY A 637 15.49 35.82 21.39
CA GLY A 637 15.66 37.27 21.51
C GLY A 637 17.10 37.75 21.66
N ASP A 638 18.04 36.88 22.05
CA ASP A 638 19.46 37.25 22.21
C ASP A 638 20.28 37.10 20.93
N SER A 639 19.94 36.11 20.09
CA SER A 639 20.74 35.75 18.93
C SER A 639 19.91 34.97 17.90
N ALA A 640 20.23 35.20 16.63
CA ALA A 640 19.74 34.44 15.48
C ALA A 640 20.48 33.10 15.27
N ASN A 641 21.61 32.90 15.95
CA ASN A 641 22.42 31.69 15.88
C ASN A 641 23.03 31.36 17.25
N VAL A 642 22.47 30.35 17.89
CA VAL A 642 22.97 29.74 19.12
C VAL A 642 23.41 28.31 18.78
N PRO A 643 24.72 28.01 18.72
CA PRO A 643 25.18 26.70 18.26
C PRO A 643 25.01 25.61 19.34
N PHE A 644 24.31 24.53 19.02
CA PHE A 644 24.11 23.37 19.90
C PHE A 644 24.91 22.15 19.44
N VAL A 645 24.81 21.79 18.16
CA VAL A 645 25.59 20.71 17.52
C VAL A 645 26.27 21.28 16.29
N LYS A 646 27.54 20.97 16.08
CA LYS A 646 28.28 21.37 14.87
C LYS A 646 28.49 20.16 13.98
N ALA A 647 28.59 20.38 12.67
CA ALA A 647 28.83 19.31 11.68
C ALA A 647 30.07 18.46 11.97
N ASN A 648 31.11 19.02 12.60
CA ASN A 648 32.31 18.27 12.96
C ASN A 648 32.35 17.77 14.43
N GLN A 649 31.28 18.00 15.21
CA GLN A 649 31.22 17.71 16.65
C GLN A 649 29.84 17.17 17.01
N HIS A 650 29.54 15.95 16.56
CA HIS A 650 28.31 15.25 16.88
C HIS A 650 28.35 14.60 18.27
N PRO A 651 27.21 14.52 18.97
CA PRO A 651 27.11 13.84 20.26
C PRO A 651 27.33 12.33 20.10
N LYS A 652 28.28 11.77 20.86
CA LYS A 652 28.73 10.38 20.69
C LYS A 652 27.97 9.39 21.57
N ASN A 653 27.31 9.88 22.60
CA ASN A 653 26.63 9.06 23.59
C ASN A 653 25.41 9.81 24.16
N ASN A 654 24.64 9.10 25.00
CA ASN A 654 23.42 9.66 25.60
C ASN A 654 23.69 10.88 26.50
N LYS A 655 24.87 10.99 27.13
CA LYS A 655 25.24 12.16 27.92
C LYS A 655 25.43 13.38 27.05
N ASP A 656 26.16 13.27 25.95
CA ASP A 656 26.39 14.38 25.03
C ASP A 656 25.06 14.91 24.47
N ARG A 657 24.15 13.99 24.11
CA ARG A 657 22.78 14.34 23.68
C ARG A 657 22.02 15.04 24.79
N LEU A 658 22.06 14.53 26.02
CA LEU A 658 21.43 15.19 27.17
C LEU A 658 22.01 16.58 27.43
N ASP A 659 23.32 16.77 27.28
CA ASP A 659 23.97 18.07 27.47
C ASP A 659 23.58 19.08 26.41
N VAL A 660 23.34 18.63 25.16
CA VAL A 660 22.68 19.46 24.14
C VAL A 660 21.30 19.91 24.62
N LEU A 661 20.45 18.97 25.06
CA LEU A 661 19.09 19.28 25.52
C LEU A 661 19.09 20.22 26.74
N LYS A 662 19.99 20.01 27.71
CA LYS A 662 20.17 20.89 28.87
C LYS A 662 20.57 22.29 28.47
N ARG A 663 21.49 22.44 27.50
CA ARG A 663 21.87 23.76 26.98
C ARG A 663 20.69 24.44 26.29
N MET A 664 19.87 23.71 25.53
CA MET A 664 18.64 24.26 24.92
C MET A 664 17.66 24.76 26.00
N ILE A 665 17.40 23.95 27.03
CA ILE A 665 16.53 24.34 28.16
C ILE A 665 17.08 25.58 28.86
N ALA A 666 18.36 25.57 29.24
CA ALA A 666 19.00 26.69 29.91
C ALA A 666 18.91 27.96 29.06
N HIS A 667 19.18 27.87 27.76
CA HIS A 667 19.06 29.01 26.85
C HIS A 667 17.63 29.59 26.86
N THR A 668 16.59 28.75 26.71
CA THR A 668 15.19 29.21 26.74
C THR A 668 14.79 29.87 28.06
N GLN A 669 15.43 29.50 29.17
CA GLN A 669 15.11 30.04 30.50
C GLN A 669 15.74 31.42 30.74
N TYR A 670 16.93 31.66 30.18
CA TYR A 670 17.74 32.83 30.48
C TYR A 670 17.84 33.83 29.33
N CYS A 671 17.29 33.52 28.15
CA CYS A 671 17.38 34.42 27.01
C CYS A 671 16.50 35.67 27.17
N SER A 672 16.90 36.78 26.54
CA SER A 672 16.06 37.99 26.48
C SER A 672 14.74 37.74 25.73
N SER A 673 13.72 38.53 26.05
CA SER A 673 12.47 38.53 25.30
C SER A 673 12.68 39.08 23.89
N GLY A 674 12.18 38.38 22.88
CA GLY A 674 12.30 38.74 21.48
C GLY A 674 12.31 37.49 20.62
N ASP A 675 12.29 37.69 19.30
CA ASP A 675 12.38 36.63 18.31
C ASP A 675 13.31 37.05 17.18
N SER A 676 14.13 36.11 16.72
CA SER A 676 15.08 36.30 15.62
C SER A 676 14.83 35.27 14.51
N THR A 677 13.58 34.80 14.35
CA THR A 677 13.21 33.69 13.45
C THR A 677 13.62 33.98 12.00
N VAL A 678 13.34 35.18 11.49
CA VAL A 678 13.63 35.55 10.09
C VAL A 678 15.12 35.78 9.88
N GLU A 679 15.78 36.42 10.84
CA GLU A 679 17.22 36.64 10.86
C GLU A 679 17.97 35.30 10.87
N SER A 680 17.50 34.34 11.67
CA SER A 680 18.07 33.00 11.75
C SER A 680 17.97 32.25 10.42
N LEU A 681 16.79 32.26 9.79
CA LEU A 681 16.60 31.64 8.49
C LEU A 681 17.51 32.26 7.41
N ARG A 682 17.60 33.60 7.37
CA ARG A 682 18.47 34.30 6.41
C ARG A 682 19.94 33.96 6.63
N TRP A 683 20.37 33.99 7.89
CA TRP A 683 21.75 33.67 8.26
C TRP A 683 22.09 32.22 7.91
N ALA A 684 21.18 31.28 8.20
CA ALA A 684 21.35 29.86 7.86
C ALA A 684 21.49 29.65 6.35
N ILE A 685 20.63 30.28 5.53
CA ILE A 685 20.73 30.20 4.07
C ILE A 685 22.04 30.82 3.56
N GLU A 686 22.46 31.97 4.09
CA GLU A 686 23.70 32.62 3.69
C GLU A 686 24.95 31.82 4.02
N GLU A 687 25.01 31.16 5.18
CA GLU A 687 26.16 30.30 5.49
C GLU A 687 26.16 29.03 4.64
N MET A 688 24.98 28.40 4.44
CA MET A 688 24.88 27.18 3.62
C MET A 688 25.26 27.46 2.16
N LYS A 689 24.92 28.65 1.65
CA LYS A 689 25.38 29.11 0.34
C LYS A 689 26.90 29.09 0.18
N VAL A 690 27.66 29.43 1.21
CA VAL A 690 29.14 29.41 1.16
C VAL A 690 29.67 27.99 0.99
N LYS A 691 28.94 26.99 1.50
CA LYS A 691 29.29 25.57 1.48
C LYS A 691 28.54 24.78 0.39
N LYS A 692 27.84 25.46 -0.51
CA LYS A 692 26.93 24.81 -1.47
C LYS A 692 27.63 23.82 -2.40
N ASP A 693 28.92 24.05 -2.67
CA ASP A 693 29.74 23.21 -3.56
C ASP A 693 30.47 22.10 -2.78
N ASP A 694 30.38 22.08 -1.44
CA ASP A 694 30.97 21.04 -0.58
C ASP A 694 30.02 19.84 -0.38
N PHE A 695 28.74 19.99 -0.77
CA PHE A 695 27.67 19.02 -0.52
C PHE A 695 26.69 18.95 -1.69
N ASP A 696 26.15 17.76 -1.95
CA ASP A 696 25.20 17.54 -3.04
C ASP A 696 23.86 18.25 -2.79
N GLU A 697 23.35 18.12 -1.56
CA GLU A 697 22.12 18.77 -1.12
C GLU A 697 22.35 19.61 0.13
N ASN A 698 21.85 20.84 0.07
CA ASN A 698 21.98 21.83 1.14
C ASN A 698 20.58 22.21 1.66
N VAL A 699 20.23 21.68 2.83
CA VAL A 699 18.87 21.81 3.37
C VAL A 699 18.87 22.60 4.67
N VAL A 700 18.00 23.62 4.74
CA VAL A 700 17.77 24.44 5.93
C VAL A 700 16.35 24.21 6.44
N ILE A 701 16.22 23.76 7.68
CA ILE A 701 14.93 23.53 8.34
C ILE A 701 14.80 24.50 9.51
N LEU A 702 13.83 25.41 9.41
CA LEU A 702 13.47 26.32 10.49
C LEU A 702 12.35 25.71 11.33
N VAL A 703 12.50 25.70 12.64
CA VAL A 703 11.51 25.21 13.59
C VAL A 703 11.08 26.35 14.51
N SER A 704 9.78 26.66 14.54
CA SER A 704 9.23 27.82 15.27
C SER A 704 7.93 27.48 16.02
N ASP A 705 7.63 28.18 17.11
CA ASP A 705 6.41 28.02 17.91
C ASP A 705 5.11 28.57 17.29
N ALA A 706 5.20 29.02 16.03
CA ALA A 706 4.12 29.60 15.23
C ALA A 706 3.53 30.92 15.75
N ASN A 707 4.06 31.49 16.84
CA ASN A 707 3.54 32.72 17.46
C ASN A 707 4.18 33.98 16.85
N LEU A 708 4.20 34.05 15.51
CA LEU A 708 4.95 35.05 14.76
C LEU A 708 4.31 36.46 14.81
N GLN A 709 2.98 36.52 14.92
CA GLN A 709 2.26 37.80 14.95
C GLN A 709 2.65 38.67 16.16
N ARG A 710 2.92 38.03 17.30
CA ARG A 710 3.32 38.70 18.53
C ARG A 710 4.62 39.50 18.41
N TYR A 711 5.48 39.11 17.46
CA TYR A 711 6.77 39.74 17.18
C TYR A 711 6.73 40.64 15.93
N GLY A 712 5.56 40.88 15.34
CA GLY A 712 5.44 41.68 14.12
C GLY A 712 6.06 41.01 12.87
N ILE A 713 6.15 39.68 12.90
CA ILE A 713 6.67 38.86 11.80
C ILE A 713 5.48 38.39 10.98
N SER A 714 5.38 38.89 9.74
CA SER A 714 4.39 38.41 8.78
C SER A 714 4.92 37.16 8.06
N PRO A 715 4.05 36.21 7.67
CA PRO A 715 4.45 35.04 6.88
C PRO A 715 5.20 35.41 5.59
N LYS A 716 4.85 36.56 4.99
CA LYS A 716 5.56 37.13 3.85
C LYS A 716 7.06 37.32 4.09
N LYS A 717 7.48 37.79 5.28
CA LYS A 717 8.92 37.97 5.59
C LYS A 717 9.68 36.63 5.60
N ILE A 718 9.03 35.56 6.04
CA ILE A 718 9.60 34.21 6.04
C ILE A 718 9.67 33.69 4.60
N LYS A 719 8.59 33.84 3.82
CA LYS A 719 8.57 33.48 2.41
C LYS A 719 9.68 34.20 1.61
N ASP A 720 9.83 35.50 1.80
CA ASP A 720 10.87 36.30 1.15
C ASP A 720 12.28 35.83 1.56
N ALA A 721 12.47 35.36 2.80
CA ALA A 721 13.74 34.78 3.24
C ALA A 721 14.00 33.41 2.60
N MET A 722 12.99 32.54 2.52
CA MET A 722 13.09 31.21 1.88
C MET A 722 13.43 31.32 0.39
N GLN A 723 12.86 32.31 -0.30
CA GLN A 723 13.03 32.52 -1.75
C GLN A 723 14.28 33.34 -2.11
N LYS A 724 15.06 33.78 -1.11
CA LYS A 724 16.23 34.64 -1.34
C LYS A 724 17.31 33.95 -2.17
N ASP A 725 17.50 32.64 -1.98
CA ASP A 725 18.44 31.84 -2.76
C ASP A 725 17.81 30.49 -3.15
N PRO A 726 17.43 30.29 -4.42
CA PRO A 726 16.83 29.05 -4.90
C PRO A 726 17.75 27.83 -4.83
N SER A 727 19.07 28.02 -4.71
CA SER A 727 20.03 26.91 -4.62
C SER A 727 20.03 26.21 -3.25
N ILE A 728 19.39 26.80 -2.24
CA ILE A 728 19.30 26.24 -0.89
C ILE A 728 17.87 25.81 -0.61
N ASN A 729 17.69 24.54 -0.27
CA ASN A 729 16.41 23.94 0.02
C ASN A 729 15.92 24.32 1.43
N SER A 730 15.03 25.30 1.53
CA SER A 730 14.52 25.79 2.83
C SER A 730 13.12 25.29 3.16
N PHE A 731 12.91 24.89 4.43
CA PHE A 731 11.65 24.37 4.96
C PHE A 731 11.31 24.98 6.32
N VAL A 732 10.02 25.03 6.66
CA VAL A 732 9.53 25.55 7.95
C VAL A 732 8.66 24.50 8.63
N ILE A 733 8.94 24.22 9.91
CA ILE A 733 8.16 23.36 10.79
C ILE A 733 7.61 24.20 11.94
N LEU A 734 6.29 24.28 12.04
CA LEU A 734 5.57 25.03 13.06
C LEU A 734 5.13 24.09 14.18
N ILE A 735 5.67 24.26 15.38
CA ILE A 735 5.40 23.41 16.55
C ILE A 735 4.17 23.90 17.30
N GLY A 736 3.16 23.04 17.37
CA GLY A 736 1.90 23.35 18.04
C GLY A 736 0.94 24.19 17.18
N ASP A 737 -0.33 24.18 17.54
CA ASP A 737 -1.39 24.89 16.82
C ASP A 737 -2.25 25.65 17.84
N LEU A 738 -1.77 26.81 18.27
CA LEU A 738 -2.50 27.69 19.17
C LEU A 738 -3.52 28.49 18.35
N GLY A 739 -4.77 28.04 18.35
CA GLY A 739 -5.87 28.81 17.74
C GLY A 739 -5.80 28.93 16.21
N ASN A 740 -5.35 27.89 15.50
CA ASN A 740 -5.24 27.81 14.03
C ASN A 740 -4.16 28.72 13.40
N GLU A 741 -3.30 29.37 14.20
CA GLU A 741 -2.26 30.29 13.70
C GLU A 741 -1.23 29.56 12.82
N ALA A 742 -0.78 28.37 13.23
CA ALA A 742 0.18 27.56 12.47
C ALA A 742 -0.38 27.14 11.10
N SER A 743 -1.66 26.76 11.07
CA SER A 743 -2.37 26.39 9.85
C SER A 743 -2.57 27.58 8.91
N ALA A 744 -2.74 28.79 9.44
CA ALA A 744 -2.84 30.02 8.64
C ALA A 744 -1.48 30.40 8.01
N ILE A 745 -0.40 30.35 8.80
CA ILE A 745 0.96 30.61 8.31
C ILE A 745 1.34 29.59 7.22
N GLN A 746 1.03 28.30 7.41
CA GLN A 746 1.32 27.25 6.43
C GLN A 746 0.70 27.55 5.05
N LYS A 747 -0.53 28.10 5.01
CA LYS A 747 -1.23 28.45 3.76
C LYS A 747 -0.60 29.62 3.00
N GLU A 748 0.12 30.49 3.69
CA GLU A 748 0.78 31.66 3.07
C GLU A 748 2.21 31.36 2.60
N LEU A 749 2.84 30.31 3.14
CA LEU A 749 4.17 29.84 2.74
C LEU A 749 4.12 28.97 1.47
N PRO A 750 5.24 28.75 0.77
CA PRO A 750 5.27 27.94 -0.44
C PRO A 750 4.74 26.51 -0.20
N VAL A 751 3.91 26.03 -1.14
CA VAL A 751 3.28 24.69 -1.06
C VAL A 751 4.38 23.61 -0.96
N GLY A 752 4.22 22.68 -0.01
CA GLY A 752 5.19 21.62 0.22
C GLY A 752 6.46 22.03 0.97
N LYS A 753 6.62 23.32 1.35
CA LYS A 753 7.80 23.82 2.09
C LYS A 753 7.50 24.21 3.55
N ALA A 754 6.25 24.12 4.00
CA ALA A 754 5.84 24.41 5.37
C ALA A 754 4.96 23.30 5.97
N PHE A 755 5.22 22.94 7.22
CA PHE A 755 4.57 21.84 7.94
C PHE A 755 4.15 22.26 9.34
N VAL A 756 3.06 21.67 9.84
CA VAL A 756 2.60 21.86 11.23
C VAL A 756 2.84 20.56 11.99
N LEU A 757 3.62 20.62 13.07
CA LEU A 757 3.95 19.50 13.94
C LEU A 757 3.05 19.54 15.19
N LYS A 758 2.00 18.72 15.20
CA LYS A 758 1.08 18.64 16.34
C LYS A 758 1.60 17.66 17.40
N ASN A 759 2.11 16.53 16.94
CA ASN A 759 2.73 15.48 17.76
C ASN A 759 4.12 15.12 17.21
N THR A 760 5.09 14.87 18.08
CA THR A 760 6.46 14.51 17.70
C THR A 760 6.55 13.19 16.93
N SER A 761 5.56 12.31 17.06
CA SER A 761 5.42 11.12 16.22
C SER A 761 5.18 11.39 14.74
N GLU A 762 4.76 12.61 14.36
CA GLU A 762 4.52 13.01 12.96
C GLU A 762 5.81 13.48 12.26
N LEU A 763 6.86 13.80 13.02
CA LEU A 763 8.09 14.36 12.49
C LEU A 763 8.79 13.41 11.48
N PRO A 764 8.83 12.07 11.63
CA PRO A 764 9.36 11.18 10.60
C PRO A 764 8.69 11.35 9.23
N LYS A 765 7.36 11.51 9.20
CA LYS A 765 6.60 11.72 7.95
C LYS A 765 6.88 13.10 7.34
N ILE A 766 7.02 14.13 8.18
CA ILE A 766 7.40 15.48 7.72
C ILE A 766 8.80 15.44 7.11
N MET A 767 9.75 14.81 7.78
CA MET A 767 11.12 14.65 7.27
C MET A 767 11.18 13.81 6.00
N GLU A 768 10.42 12.71 5.91
CA GLU A 768 10.27 11.92 4.67
C GLU A 768 9.78 12.79 3.50
N THR A 769 8.79 13.65 3.75
CA THR A 769 8.26 14.57 2.74
C THR A 769 9.30 15.61 2.34
N ILE A 770 10.04 16.17 3.31
CA ILE A 770 11.15 17.10 3.07
C ILE A 770 12.20 16.43 2.18
N PHE A 771 12.67 15.24 2.54
CA PHE A 771 13.72 14.55 1.79
C PHE A 771 13.25 14.08 0.40
N ALA A 772 12.02 13.59 0.26
CA ALA A 772 11.46 13.23 -1.03
C ALA A 772 11.37 14.45 -1.97
N SER A 773 11.05 15.63 -1.40
CA SER A 773 10.95 16.87 -2.17
C SER A 773 12.31 17.44 -2.61
N THR A 774 13.40 17.09 -1.92
CA THR A 774 14.76 17.50 -2.32
C THR A 774 15.34 16.57 -3.38
N ILE A 775 15.03 15.27 -3.35
CA ILE A 775 15.52 14.28 -4.36
C ILE A 775 14.78 14.39 -5.71
N ALA A 776 13.55 14.92 -5.70
CA ALA A 776 12.72 15.07 -6.89
C ALA A 776 12.96 16.37 -7.68
N GLN A 777 13.79 17.29 -7.16
CA GLN A 777 14.24 18.51 -7.84
C GLN A 777 15.53 18.24 -8.60
#